data_AF-A0A3E0IE67-F1
#
_entry.id   AF-A0A3E0IE67-F1
#
_cell.length_a   1.000
_cell.length_b   1.000
_cell.length_c   1.000
_cell.angle_alpha   90.00
_cell.angle_beta   90.00
_cell.angle_gamma   90.00
#
_symmetry.space_group_name_H-M   'P 1'
#
loop_
_entity.id
_entity.type
_entity.pdbx_description
1 polymer ?
#
loop_
_entity_poly.entity_id
_entity_poly.type
_entity_poly.pdbx_seq_one_letter_code
_entity_poly.pdbx_strand_id
1 'polypeptide(L)'
;MKKLLFIFALLLTSSIFAQSYQFKITGTINSEKDKTVIDAATVHLEKAKDSSIVTYTISNDKGKFSLEGKSFSKDVKLFISYVGMDSYSKSIQLNKTSNLDLGTILLKEESNLLSEVVIQSRAPITVKKDTLEFNVKSFKTKKDANVEDLLKKLPGVEVDEDGKITVNGKEVNKILVNGKPFFGNDPSITTKNLTKDIIEKIQITDTKSKSEAFTGEKGDANNKTINLTIKKENNKGWFGRVSGGTGTDKRFEGAAMVNRFDNNQRFSVLASTNNINSPGFSFGEIQKMFGGGGNIWIGGNGGFNINGRSFGGGSGIIKSKTAGATYADEFGKGLDVNANYFYSGSTSNNESKRNREYTLPDRKYFSNSTTTSDDENHNHSFDTDFDIEIDSTFLINIKPSFVFNKREGSSRRQEESLDEDNTLTNNYMSSAYSKSEANNFQNRLDITKKLGAKGSFIKASVTNRIDKADTEEVNKSTIETFGSNPNIENRDQKSTIENNLMGLTTHLTYRFPLIAKKFFLDTKYRYQRDERKNKENTFDFNSTTQQYSNFNTDLSSDFTYNDITKTPSLELIYRTKKWRLNFGTGFVNRTLENNDKLRPELSLKKEYNNLDLDASFRYRFDSKASVYFDYRLNNNAPSINQIQPFSDVTNPSNIVTGNPNLKPAQNHRAYINFNKFNWQARTGFWFYISGTLYENQVITNTSIDDDLVRKTSYENNDGGYDLWGGGSYTKKVRLDSIASIKFRAGGNISSSKNFNILNNVKEGAKTTSLTPNFGITLEWDKLASIETQYRISFSNTKYDVNQNQNQDFTRHSVNIRTKTNIPKKLEWRNDIRYTYNPNVIGFNKAAWFWNATLAYSILKDQGTISLKAYDLLNQNTNAQRRATSNYIEDSESTVLQQYFMLGFSWKFNSLGKKGKVREYGLAF
;
A
#
# COMPACT_ATOMS: atom_id res chain seq x y z
N MET A 1 -32.72 -9.22 -39.65
CA MET A 1 -33.98 -8.95 -38.91
C MET A 1 -34.14 -9.76 -37.61
N LYS A 2 -33.89 -11.09 -37.58
CA LYS A 2 -34.00 -11.89 -36.32
C LYS A 2 -33.11 -11.42 -35.15
N LYS A 3 -31.91 -10.86 -35.41
CA LYS A 3 -31.03 -10.26 -34.37
C LYS A 3 -31.54 -8.93 -33.81
N LEU A 4 -32.21 -8.12 -34.63
CA LEU A 4 -32.85 -6.86 -34.20
C LEU A 4 -34.11 -7.12 -33.37
N LEU A 5 -34.88 -8.16 -33.71
CA LEU A 5 -36.06 -8.59 -32.96
C LEU A 5 -35.69 -9.17 -31.58
N PHE A 6 -34.55 -9.86 -31.47
CA PHE A 6 -34.03 -10.34 -30.18
C PHE A 6 -33.53 -9.19 -29.29
N ILE A 7 -32.87 -8.18 -29.87
CA ILE A 7 -32.46 -6.94 -29.18
C ILE A 7 -33.70 -6.12 -28.75
N PHE A 8 -34.74 -6.05 -29.58
CA PHE A 8 -36.00 -5.35 -29.26
C PHE A 8 -36.81 -6.09 -28.18
N ALA A 9 -36.81 -7.43 -28.16
CA ALA A 9 -37.41 -8.23 -27.09
C ALA A 9 -36.64 -8.11 -25.75
N LEU A 10 -35.30 -8.01 -25.79
CA LEU A 10 -34.47 -7.69 -24.62
C LEU A 10 -34.70 -6.26 -24.10
N LEU A 11 -35.00 -5.30 -24.98
CA LEU A 11 -35.39 -3.93 -24.58
C LEU A 11 -36.81 -3.88 -23.98
N LEU A 12 -37.76 -4.69 -24.47
CA LEU A 12 -39.13 -4.76 -23.94
C LEU A 12 -39.20 -5.41 -22.54
N THR A 13 -38.33 -6.36 -22.23
CA THR A 13 -38.23 -6.95 -20.88
C THR A 13 -37.61 -6.02 -19.83
N SER A 14 -36.87 -4.98 -20.27
CA SER A 14 -36.35 -3.93 -19.37
C SER A 14 -37.43 -2.92 -18.91
N SER A 15 -38.64 -3.00 -19.50
CA SER A 15 -39.79 -2.14 -19.16
C SER A 15 -40.69 -2.71 -18.07
N ILE A 16 -40.37 -3.90 -17.51
CA ILE A 16 -41.04 -4.41 -16.31
C ILE A 16 -40.48 -3.64 -15.11
N PHE A 17 -40.99 -2.43 -14.90
CA PHE A 17 -40.72 -1.66 -13.68
C PHE A 17 -41.23 -2.47 -12.49
N ALA A 18 -40.31 -3.03 -11.71
CA ALA A 18 -40.62 -3.48 -10.35
C ALA A 18 -41.27 -2.31 -9.60
N GLN A 19 -42.54 -2.45 -9.20
CA GLN A 19 -43.29 -1.40 -8.53
C GLN A 19 -42.60 -1.06 -7.21
N SER A 20 -41.91 0.08 -7.18
CA SER A 20 -41.22 0.59 -6.00
C SER A 20 -42.00 1.74 -5.39
N TYR A 21 -42.13 1.72 -4.06
CA TYR A 21 -42.73 2.76 -3.26
C TYR A 21 -41.65 3.81 -2.94
N GLN A 22 -41.78 5.01 -3.48
CA GLN A 22 -40.88 6.12 -3.17
C GLN A 22 -41.33 6.78 -1.87
N PHE A 23 -40.39 7.12 -1.00
CA PHE A 23 -40.73 7.80 0.24
C PHE A 23 -39.70 8.84 0.67
N LYS A 24 -40.18 9.83 1.41
CA LYS A 24 -39.41 10.81 2.18
C LYS A 24 -40.06 10.95 3.54
N ILE A 25 -39.31 10.67 4.60
CA ILE A 25 -39.77 10.78 5.99
C ILE A 25 -38.87 11.79 6.70
N THR A 26 -39.44 12.86 7.24
CA THR A 26 -38.71 13.92 7.96
C THR A 26 -39.13 14.00 9.42
N GLY A 27 -38.31 14.65 10.23
CA GLY A 27 -38.63 14.98 11.61
C GLY A 27 -37.45 15.61 12.34
N THR A 28 -37.66 15.97 13.61
CA THR A 28 -36.65 16.51 14.53
C THR A 28 -36.60 15.66 15.79
N ILE A 29 -35.41 15.37 16.32
CA ILE A 29 -35.24 14.50 17.49
C ILE A 29 -34.69 15.32 18.66
N ASN A 30 -35.42 15.33 19.77
CA ASN A 30 -35.04 16.02 21.00
C ASN A 30 -35.09 15.06 22.20
N SER A 31 -34.34 15.38 23.26
CA SER A 31 -34.47 14.71 24.56
C SER A 31 -35.84 15.02 25.17
N GLU A 32 -36.52 14.02 25.73
CA GLU A 32 -37.80 14.22 26.43
C GLU A 32 -37.63 15.10 27.67
N LYS A 33 -36.53 14.90 28.41
CA LYS A 33 -36.24 15.54 29.69
C LYS A 33 -35.83 17.01 29.54
N ASP A 34 -34.80 17.28 28.74
CA ASP A 34 -34.15 18.60 28.69
C ASP A 34 -34.56 19.42 27.46
N LYS A 35 -35.36 18.81 26.55
CA LYS A 35 -35.73 19.35 25.22
C LYS A 35 -34.53 19.72 24.33
N THR A 36 -33.32 19.31 24.70
CA THR A 36 -32.10 19.49 23.92
C THR A 36 -32.16 18.69 22.62
N VAL A 37 -31.56 19.23 21.56
CA VAL A 37 -31.49 18.54 20.27
C VAL A 37 -30.55 17.33 20.36
N ILE A 38 -30.96 16.21 19.75
CA ILE A 38 -30.13 14.99 19.68
C ILE A 38 -29.53 14.91 18.28
N ASP A 39 -28.26 15.29 18.17
CA ASP A 39 -27.46 15.05 16.97
C ASP A 39 -26.98 13.59 16.91
N ALA A 40 -26.62 13.13 15.71
CA ALA A 40 -26.06 11.80 15.48
C ALA A 40 -26.97 10.60 15.88
N ALA A 41 -28.28 10.80 16.05
CA ALA A 41 -29.24 9.72 16.24
C ALA A 41 -29.43 8.92 14.95
N THR A 42 -29.45 7.60 15.05
CA THR A 42 -29.68 6.71 13.91
C THR A 42 -31.17 6.55 13.69
N VAL A 43 -31.62 6.89 12.48
CA VAL A 43 -33.00 6.70 12.02
C VAL A 43 -32.98 5.69 10.88
N HIS A 44 -33.69 4.57 10.98
CA HIS A 44 -33.68 3.54 9.95
C HIS A 44 -35.05 2.94 9.69
N LEU A 45 -35.21 2.38 8.50
CA LEU A 45 -36.44 1.75 8.04
C LEU A 45 -36.17 0.28 7.74
N GLU A 46 -36.98 -0.61 8.31
CA GLU A 46 -36.94 -2.05 8.06
C GLU A 46 -38.21 -2.53 7.36
N LYS A 47 -38.12 -3.61 6.58
CA LYS A 47 -39.31 -4.29 6.06
C LYS A 47 -40.02 -5.01 7.21
N ALA A 48 -41.35 -4.88 7.28
CA ALA A 48 -42.13 -5.53 8.33
C ALA A 48 -42.05 -7.07 8.28
N LYS A 49 -41.89 -7.65 7.07
CA LYS A 49 -41.89 -9.11 6.85
C LYS A 49 -40.65 -9.83 7.38
N ASP A 50 -39.47 -9.23 7.25
CA ASP A 50 -38.20 -9.96 7.43
C ASP A 50 -37.09 -9.15 8.11
N SER A 51 -37.46 -8.01 8.71
CA SER A 51 -36.59 -7.05 9.41
C SER A 51 -35.35 -6.63 8.61
N SER A 52 -35.39 -6.75 7.28
CA SER A 52 -34.28 -6.29 6.44
C SER A 52 -34.32 -4.77 6.29
N ILE A 53 -33.16 -4.14 6.44
CA ILE A 53 -33.03 -2.68 6.29
C ILE A 53 -33.36 -2.27 4.85
N VAL A 54 -34.24 -1.28 4.73
CA VAL A 54 -34.55 -0.58 3.48
C VAL A 54 -33.55 0.56 3.26
N THR A 55 -33.47 1.49 4.21
CA THR A 55 -32.56 2.65 4.21
C THR A 55 -32.40 3.20 5.62
N TYR A 56 -31.42 4.07 5.85
CA TYR A 56 -31.17 4.72 7.13
C TYR A 56 -30.59 6.13 6.95
N THR A 57 -30.72 6.99 7.96
CA THR A 57 -30.14 8.32 8.03
C THR A 57 -29.64 8.61 9.45
N ILE A 58 -28.95 9.73 9.60
CA ILE A 58 -28.42 10.22 10.87
C ILE A 58 -28.92 11.66 11.05
N SER A 59 -29.38 12.02 12.25
CA SER A 59 -29.78 13.40 12.55
C SER A 59 -28.59 14.37 12.49
N ASN A 60 -28.85 15.59 12.03
CA ASN A 60 -27.84 16.65 11.97
C ASN A 60 -27.64 17.36 13.32
N ASP A 61 -26.80 18.39 13.34
CA ASP A 61 -26.50 19.21 14.53
C ASP A 61 -27.70 19.99 15.10
N LYS A 62 -28.81 20.06 14.35
CA LYS A 62 -30.09 20.62 14.79
C LYS A 62 -31.12 19.54 15.14
N GLY A 63 -30.71 18.28 15.25
CA GLY A 63 -31.60 17.13 15.51
C GLY A 63 -32.52 16.75 14.35
N LYS A 64 -32.44 17.42 13.20
CA LYS A 64 -33.31 17.15 12.04
C LYS A 64 -32.81 15.93 11.27
N PHE A 65 -33.75 15.11 10.80
CA PHE A 65 -33.46 13.99 9.91
C PHE A 65 -34.34 14.03 8.66
N SER A 66 -33.81 13.49 7.56
CA SER A 66 -34.54 13.24 6.32
C SER A 66 -34.16 11.85 5.81
N LEU A 67 -35.12 10.94 5.84
CA LEU A 67 -34.99 9.57 5.41
C LEU A 67 -35.74 9.37 4.10
N GLU A 68 -35.00 9.32 3.00
CA GLU A 68 -35.56 9.15 1.66
C GLU A 68 -35.07 7.86 1.01
N GLY A 69 -35.89 7.27 0.14
CA GLY A 69 -35.54 6.05 -0.54
C GLY A 69 -36.65 5.43 -1.38
N LYS A 70 -36.36 4.23 -1.87
CA LYS A 70 -37.31 3.35 -2.56
C LYS A 70 -37.42 2.04 -1.79
N SER A 71 -38.64 1.59 -1.55
CA SER A 71 -38.93 0.28 -0.97
C SER A 71 -39.67 -0.58 -2.00
N PHE A 72 -39.38 -1.88 -2.02
CA PHE A 72 -40.18 -2.86 -2.77
C PHE A 72 -41.21 -3.56 -1.86
N SER A 73 -41.39 -3.06 -0.64
CA SER A 73 -42.36 -3.57 0.34
C SER A 73 -43.23 -2.40 0.81
N LYS A 74 -44.55 -2.63 0.81
CA LYS A 74 -45.57 -1.66 1.26
C LYS A 74 -45.46 -1.40 2.77
N ASP A 75 -45.33 -2.47 3.55
CA ASP A 75 -45.29 -2.40 5.02
C ASP A 75 -43.85 -2.31 5.53
N VAL A 76 -43.56 -1.22 6.23
CA VAL A 76 -42.24 -0.92 6.77
C VAL A 76 -42.33 -0.44 8.22
N LYS A 77 -41.25 -0.55 8.97
CA LYS A 77 -41.17 -0.08 10.36
C LYS A 77 -39.98 0.87 10.50
N LEU A 78 -40.27 2.08 10.96
CA LEU A 78 -39.28 3.10 11.29
C LEU A 78 -38.78 2.88 12.71
N PHE A 79 -37.48 3.04 12.90
CA PHE A 79 -36.82 3.00 14.19
C PHE A 79 -35.89 4.20 14.35
N ILE A 80 -35.88 4.79 15.53
CA ILE A 80 -34.99 5.89 15.93
C ILE A 80 -34.29 5.47 17.21
N SER A 81 -32.97 5.63 17.24
CA SER A 81 -32.14 5.18 18.35
C SER A 81 -30.97 6.12 18.56
N TYR A 82 -30.62 6.34 19.83
CA TYR A 82 -29.44 7.09 20.25
C TYR A 82 -28.85 6.42 21.48
N VAL A 83 -27.53 6.54 21.68
CA VAL A 83 -26.84 5.85 22.79
C VAL A 83 -27.27 6.44 24.12
N GLY A 84 -27.77 5.58 25.02
CA GLY A 84 -28.27 5.97 26.36
C GLY A 84 -29.71 6.50 26.36
N MET A 85 -30.46 6.26 25.29
CA MET A 85 -31.87 6.65 25.14
C MET A 85 -32.71 5.45 24.67
N ASP A 86 -33.97 5.41 25.07
CA ASP A 86 -34.94 4.41 24.60
C ASP A 86 -35.18 4.51 23.09
N SER A 87 -35.34 3.36 22.43
CA SER A 87 -35.62 3.31 21.00
C SER A 87 -37.07 3.67 20.69
N TYR A 88 -37.28 4.57 19.73
CA TYR A 88 -38.61 4.89 19.21
C TYR A 88 -38.90 4.04 17.97
N SER A 89 -40.12 3.49 17.87
CA SER A 89 -40.53 2.73 16.68
C SER A 89 -41.94 3.08 16.20
N LYS A 90 -42.13 3.11 14.88
CA LYS A 90 -43.42 3.41 14.23
C LYS A 90 -43.60 2.58 12.96
N SER A 91 -44.69 1.82 12.87
CA SER A 91 -45.06 1.13 11.63
C SER A 91 -45.63 2.14 10.62
N ILE A 92 -45.21 2.03 9.37
CA ILE A 92 -45.59 2.93 8.27
C ILE A 92 -45.99 2.07 7.07
N GLN A 93 -47.14 2.38 6.45
CA GLN A 93 -47.51 1.84 5.15
C GLN A 93 -47.15 2.84 4.06
N LEU A 94 -46.36 2.41 3.09
CA LEU A 94 -45.92 3.25 1.98
C LEU A 94 -46.94 3.23 0.84
N ASN A 95 -47.24 4.40 0.29
CA ASN A 95 -47.96 4.57 -0.97
C ASN A 95 -46.94 4.74 -2.12
N LYS A 96 -47.40 4.78 -3.39
CA LYS A 96 -46.50 4.92 -4.56
C LYS A 96 -45.47 6.06 -4.38
N THR A 97 -45.93 7.17 -3.80
CA THR A 97 -45.09 8.28 -3.31
C THR A 97 -45.61 8.70 -1.94
N SER A 98 -44.78 8.57 -0.89
CA SER A 98 -45.09 8.99 0.48
C SER A 98 -44.18 10.11 0.93
N ASN A 99 -44.72 11.26 1.31
CA ASN A 99 -43.97 12.32 1.98
C ASN A 99 -44.57 12.51 3.39
N LEU A 100 -43.84 12.08 4.41
CA LEU A 100 -44.32 12.00 5.80
C LEU A 100 -43.43 12.88 6.68
N ASP A 101 -43.99 13.92 7.28
CA ASP A 101 -43.32 14.64 8.36
C ASP A 101 -43.80 14.11 9.71
N LEU A 102 -42.87 13.65 10.53
CA LEU A 102 -43.14 13.12 11.86
C LEU A 102 -43.04 14.19 12.95
N GLY A 103 -42.73 15.44 12.59
CA GLY A 103 -42.60 16.54 13.53
C GLY A 103 -41.47 16.30 14.54
N THR A 104 -41.66 16.74 15.78
CA THR A 104 -40.68 16.55 16.87
C THR A 104 -40.92 15.23 17.59
N ILE A 105 -39.91 14.37 17.60
CA ILE A 105 -39.91 13.09 18.30
C ILE A 105 -39.05 13.25 19.55
N LEU A 106 -39.63 12.94 20.71
CA LEU A 106 -38.97 13.00 22.00
C LEU A 106 -38.45 11.61 22.38
N LEU A 107 -37.14 11.48 22.60
CA LEU A 107 -36.52 10.26 23.10
C LEU A 107 -36.32 10.33 24.61
N LYS A 108 -36.63 9.24 25.30
CA LYS A 108 -36.49 9.11 26.76
C LYS A 108 -35.10 8.62 27.12
N GLU A 109 -34.56 9.07 28.26
CA GLU A 109 -33.33 8.50 28.82
C GLU A 109 -33.60 7.06 29.27
N GLU A 110 -32.70 6.14 28.94
CA GLU A 110 -32.83 4.72 29.27
C GLU A 110 -32.64 4.54 30.79
N SER A 111 -33.70 4.18 31.53
CA SER A 111 -33.71 4.21 33.00
C SER A 111 -33.16 2.94 33.68
N ASN A 112 -32.92 1.85 32.94
CA ASN A 112 -32.53 0.54 33.49
C ASN A 112 -31.38 -0.11 32.73
N LEU A 113 -30.16 -0.08 33.30
CA LEU A 113 -28.98 -0.75 32.75
C LEU A 113 -28.90 -2.26 33.07
N LEU A 114 -29.80 -2.81 33.89
CA LEU A 114 -29.54 -4.11 34.56
C LEU A 114 -30.70 -5.12 34.69
N SER A 115 -31.85 -4.96 34.05
CA SER A 115 -32.86 -6.03 34.10
C SER A 115 -33.71 -6.14 32.85
N GLU A 116 -33.85 -7.39 32.41
CA GLU A 116 -34.71 -7.90 31.35
C GLU A 116 -34.29 -7.59 29.90
N VAL A 117 -33.68 -8.60 29.26
CA VAL A 117 -33.50 -8.66 27.81
C VAL A 117 -34.87 -8.87 27.17
N VAL A 118 -35.66 -7.80 27.05
CA VAL A 118 -36.62 -7.73 25.96
C VAL A 118 -35.79 -7.59 24.69
N ILE A 119 -35.96 -8.52 23.74
CA ILE A 119 -35.24 -8.55 22.46
C ILE A 119 -35.70 -7.33 21.63
N GLN A 120 -35.21 -6.14 21.96
CA GLN A 120 -35.34 -4.95 21.12
C GLN A 120 -34.26 -4.99 20.04
N SER A 121 -34.66 -4.74 18.79
CA SER A 121 -33.76 -4.71 17.64
C SER A 121 -32.65 -3.68 17.88
N ARG A 122 -31.40 -4.16 18.04
CA ARG A 122 -30.23 -3.28 18.15
C ARG A 122 -30.05 -2.55 16.82
N ALA A 123 -29.93 -1.22 16.90
CA ALA A 123 -29.73 -0.36 15.75
C ALA A 123 -28.65 -0.91 14.80
N PRO A 124 -28.89 -0.92 13.48
CA PRO A 124 -27.95 -1.50 12.52
C PRO A 124 -26.62 -0.74 12.49
N ILE A 125 -26.67 0.56 12.81
CA ILE A 125 -25.52 1.45 12.83
C ILE A 125 -25.65 2.38 14.04
N THR A 126 -24.58 2.56 14.79
CA THR A 126 -24.51 3.44 15.96
C THR A 126 -23.28 4.32 15.85
N VAL A 127 -23.45 5.64 15.96
CA VAL A 127 -22.33 6.59 15.96
C VAL A 127 -21.93 6.89 17.40
N LYS A 128 -20.70 6.56 17.79
CA LYS A 128 -20.13 6.82 19.13
C LYS A 128 -18.94 7.75 19.02
N LYS A 129 -19.13 9.06 19.21
CA LYS A 129 -18.07 10.09 19.07
C LYS A 129 -17.32 9.98 17.72
N ASP A 130 -16.15 9.32 17.71
CA ASP A 130 -15.27 9.13 16.55
C ASP A 130 -15.36 7.70 15.96
N THR A 131 -16.30 6.88 16.42
CA THR A 131 -16.48 5.48 16.03
C THR A 131 -17.82 5.26 15.33
N LEU A 132 -17.80 4.57 14.19
CA LEU A 132 -19.00 4.02 13.55
C LEU A 132 -19.11 2.54 13.91
N GLU A 133 -20.16 2.14 14.63
CA GLU A 133 -20.41 0.75 15.01
C GLU A 133 -21.53 0.18 14.14
N PHE A 134 -21.30 -1.00 13.55
CA PHE A 134 -22.25 -1.75 12.73
C PHE A 134 -22.64 -3.03 13.46
N ASN A 135 -23.94 -3.27 13.60
CA ASN A 135 -24.47 -4.53 14.14
C ASN A 135 -24.55 -5.57 13.02
N VAL A 136 -23.78 -6.66 13.14
CA VAL A 136 -23.67 -7.69 12.08
C VAL A 136 -25.00 -8.38 11.81
N LYS A 137 -25.84 -8.58 12.83
CA LYS A 137 -27.14 -9.26 12.67
C LYS A 137 -28.09 -8.55 11.70
N SER A 138 -27.92 -7.24 11.53
CA SER A 138 -28.81 -6.42 10.69
C SER A 138 -28.45 -6.47 9.20
N PHE A 139 -27.31 -7.07 8.82
CA PHE A 139 -26.85 -7.18 7.43
C PHE A 139 -26.95 -8.63 6.93
N LYS A 140 -27.81 -8.87 5.93
CA LYS A 140 -27.99 -10.20 5.34
C LYS A 140 -26.83 -10.55 4.40
N THR A 141 -26.23 -11.71 4.63
CA THR A 141 -25.14 -12.31 3.85
C THR A 141 -25.41 -13.81 3.62
N LYS A 142 -24.58 -14.50 2.83
CA LYS A 142 -24.69 -15.96 2.65
C LYS A 142 -24.45 -16.69 3.98
N LYS A 143 -25.00 -17.90 4.14
CA LYS A 143 -24.91 -18.66 5.41
C LYS A 143 -23.46 -18.94 5.82
N ASP A 144 -22.60 -19.07 4.83
CA ASP A 144 -21.16 -19.37 4.86
C ASP A 144 -20.27 -18.13 4.63
N ALA A 145 -20.87 -16.93 4.57
CA ALA A 145 -20.12 -15.71 4.29
C ALA A 145 -19.03 -15.44 5.34
N ASN A 146 -17.87 -15.05 4.84
CA ASN A 146 -16.78 -14.58 5.68
C ASN A 146 -16.99 -13.10 6.06
N VAL A 147 -16.09 -12.56 6.86
CA VAL A 147 -16.14 -11.16 7.26
C VAL A 147 -15.93 -10.21 6.06
N GLU A 148 -15.21 -10.61 5.01
CA GLU A 148 -15.06 -9.80 3.79
C GLU A 148 -16.40 -9.59 3.08
N ASP A 149 -17.17 -10.67 2.90
CA ASP A 149 -18.51 -10.63 2.34
C ASP A 149 -19.44 -9.74 3.17
N LEU A 150 -19.26 -9.76 4.50
CA LEU A 150 -19.98 -8.88 5.42
C LEU A 150 -19.57 -7.41 5.25
N LEU A 151 -18.27 -7.13 5.15
CA LEU A 151 -17.75 -5.78 4.91
C LEU A 151 -18.24 -5.21 3.57
N LYS A 152 -18.34 -6.01 2.51
CA LYS A 152 -18.93 -5.60 1.22
C LYS A 152 -20.40 -5.20 1.31
N LYS A 153 -21.12 -5.66 2.33
CA LYS A 153 -22.51 -5.25 2.60
C LYS A 153 -22.60 -4.01 3.48
N LEU A 154 -21.52 -3.63 4.16
CA LEU A 154 -21.51 -2.40 4.95
C LEU A 154 -21.53 -1.18 4.01
N PRO A 155 -22.35 -0.17 4.32
CA PRO A 155 -22.36 1.08 3.58
C PRO A 155 -20.94 1.63 3.48
N GLY A 156 -20.57 2.12 2.28
CA GLY A 156 -19.31 2.80 1.87
C GLY A 156 -18.00 2.20 2.41
N VAL A 157 -18.07 0.93 2.79
CA VAL A 157 -16.93 0.03 2.82
C VAL A 157 -16.84 -0.56 1.41
N GLU A 158 -15.68 -0.45 0.79
CA GLU A 158 -15.37 -1.10 -0.46
C GLU A 158 -14.23 -2.09 -0.21
N VAL A 159 -14.37 -3.29 -0.75
CA VAL A 159 -13.32 -4.31 -0.75
C VAL A 159 -13.07 -4.70 -2.19
N ASP A 160 -11.85 -4.48 -2.67
CA ASP A 160 -11.44 -4.92 -4.00
C ASP A 160 -11.07 -6.41 -4.02
N GLU A 161 -10.68 -6.91 -5.19
CA GLU A 161 -10.37 -8.34 -5.37
C GLU A 161 -9.09 -8.77 -4.67
N ASP A 162 -8.13 -7.86 -4.54
CA ASP A 162 -6.89 -8.07 -3.79
C ASP A 162 -7.17 -8.17 -2.28
N GLY A 163 -8.34 -7.68 -1.84
CA GLY A 163 -8.80 -7.69 -0.45
C GLY A 163 -8.43 -6.42 0.30
N LYS A 164 -8.01 -5.36 -0.40
CA LYS A 164 -7.79 -4.04 0.17
C LYS A 164 -9.14 -3.41 0.48
N ILE A 165 -9.25 -2.90 1.70
CA ILE A 165 -10.49 -2.37 2.25
C ILE A 165 -10.38 -0.85 2.34
N THR A 166 -11.36 -0.15 1.81
CA THR A 166 -11.49 1.30 1.98
C THR A 166 -12.81 1.63 2.63
N VAL A 167 -12.84 2.65 3.49
CA VAL A 167 -14.05 3.20 4.09
C VAL A 167 -14.12 4.66 3.69
N ASN A 168 -15.14 5.03 2.91
CA ASN A 168 -15.31 6.38 2.36
C ASN A 168 -14.10 6.86 1.54
N GLY A 169 -13.48 5.96 0.76
CA GLY A 169 -12.28 6.24 -0.03
C GLY A 169 -10.99 6.32 0.78
N LYS A 170 -11.04 6.13 2.11
CA LYS A 170 -9.86 6.06 2.99
C LYS A 170 -9.47 4.63 3.24
N GLU A 171 -8.19 4.34 3.15
CA GLU A 171 -7.67 2.99 3.34
C GLU A 171 -7.86 2.52 4.78
N VAL A 172 -8.30 1.27 4.95
CA VAL A 172 -8.26 0.59 6.22
C VAL A 172 -6.89 -0.06 6.33
N ASN A 173 -6.06 0.47 7.20
CA ASN A 173 -4.69 -0.02 7.40
C ASN A 173 -4.53 -0.77 8.73
N LYS A 174 -5.60 -0.91 9.52
CA LYS A 174 -5.63 -1.61 10.81
C LYS A 174 -6.89 -2.45 10.97
N ILE A 175 -6.78 -3.78 11.18
CA ILE A 175 -7.90 -4.59 11.70
C ILE A 175 -7.60 -5.20 13.05
N LEU A 176 -8.50 -4.94 13.99
CA LEU A 176 -8.49 -5.47 15.34
C LEU A 176 -9.57 -6.53 15.49
N VAL A 177 -9.32 -7.53 16.34
CA VAL A 177 -10.33 -8.46 16.84
C VAL A 177 -10.36 -8.39 18.35
N ASN A 178 -11.51 -8.03 18.90
CA ASN A 178 -11.72 -7.71 20.32
C ASN A 178 -10.74 -6.63 20.83
N GLY A 179 -10.50 -5.58 20.04
CA GLY A 179 -9.60 -4.48 20.38
C GLY A 179 -8.11 -4.80 20.20
N LYS A 180 -7.77 -6.04 19.88
CA LYS A 180 -6.39 -6.51 19.73
C LYS A 180 -6.04 -6.76 18.27
N PRO A 181 -4.83 -6.43 17.80
CA PRO A 181 -4.39 -6.78 16.45
C PRO A 181 -4.65 -8.27 16.16
N PHE A 182 -5.39 -8.55 15.09
CA PHE A 182 -5.57 -9.91 14.59
C PHE A 182 -4.73 -10.03 13.36
N PHE A 183 -3.57 -10.67 13.52
CA PHE A 183 -2.50 -10.68 12.54
C PHE A 183 -2.07 -9.23 12.19
N GLY A 184 -1.17 -8.62 12.96
CA GLY A 184 -0.69 -7.27 12.63
C GLY A 184 -1.80 -6.24 12.35
N ASN A 185 -1.55 -5.30 11.43
CA ASN A 185 -2.48 -4.23 11.12
C ASN A 185 -3.23 -4.40 9.76
N ASP A 186 -2.89 -5.30 8.83
CA ASP A 186 -3.67 -5.36 7.58
C ASP A 186 -5.09 -5.97 7.75
N PRO A 187 -6.12 -5.57 6.97
CA PRO A 187 -7.46 -6.18 7.00
C PRO A 187 -7.64 -7.62 6.51
N SER A 188 -6.95 -8.05 5.46
CA SER A 188 -7.48 -9.09 4.54
C SER A 188 -7.52 -10.53 5.06
N ILE A 189 -6.54 -11.03 5.85
CA ILE A 189 -6.63 -12.39 6.48
C ILE A 189 -7.85 -12.52 7.37
N THR A 190 -8.04 -11.52 8.23
CA THR A 190 -9.08 -11.50 9.24
C THR A 190 -10.44 -11.58 8.56
N THR A 191 -10.57 -10.85 7.46
CA THR A 191 -11.83 -10.75 6.76
C THR A 191 -12.10 -11.99 5.91
N LYS A 192 -11.06 -12.61 5.33
CA LYS A 192 -11.18 -13.79 4.45
C LYS A 192 -11.42 -15.11 5.21
N ASN A 193 -10.89 -15.24 6.43
CA ASN A 193 -10.87 -16.51 7.18
C ASN A 193 -11.82 -16.56 8.39
N LEU A 194 -12.23 -15.42 8.95
CA LEU A 194 -13.27 -15.41 9.98
C LEU A 194 -14.65 -15.51 9.35
N THR A 195 -15.49 -16.39 9.89
CA THR A 195 -16.89 -16.50 9.47
C THR A 195 -17.70 -15.35 10.06
N LYS A 196 -18.74 -14.90 9.36
CA LYS A 196 -19.62 -13.84 9.89
C LYS A 196 -20.28 -14.24 11.22
N ASP A 197 -20.54 -15.53 11.42
CA ASP A 197 -21.39 -16.02 12.50
C ASP A 197 -20.73 -15.90 13.87
N ILE A 198 -19.41 -15.78 13.90
CA ILE A 198 -18.66 -15.53 15.13
C ILE A 198 -18.56 -14.04 15.47
N ILE A 199 -18.87 -13.13 14.53
CA ILE A 199 -18.77 -11.68 14.76
C ILE A 199 -20.10 -11.14 15.32
N GLU A 200 -20.00 -10.36 16.40
CA GLU A 200 -21.13 -9.65 17.00
C GLU A 200 -21.32 -8.26 16.38
N LYS A 201 -20.25 -7.47 16.31
CA LYS A 201 -20.26 -6.07 15.83
C LYS A 201 -18.94 -5.69 15.15
N ILE A 202 -19.01 -4.68 14.28
CA ILE A 202 -17.88 -4.10 13.56
C ILE A 202 -17.77 -2.62 13.92
N GLN A 203 -16.60 -2.14 14.32
CA GLN A 203 -16.38 -0.73 14.68
C GLN A 203 -15.35 -0.12 13.74
N ILE A 204 -15.59 1.10 13.23
CA ILE A 204 -14.66 1.81 12.36
C ILE A 204 -14.22 3.11 13.03
N THR A 205 -12.91 3.31 13.17
CA THR A 205 -12.28 4.49 13.79
C THR A 205 -11.15 5.04 12.93
N ASP A 206 -10.67 6.25 13.24
CA ASP A 206 -9.36 6.72 12.78
C ASP A 206 -8.24 5.86 13.38
N THR A 207 -7.16 5.62 12.65
CA THR A 207 -6.06 4.74 13.09
C THR A 207 -5.15 5.44 14.09
N LYS A 208 -4.91 4.79 15.24
CA LYS A 208 -4.05 5.31 16.32
C LYS A 208 -2.84 4.39 16.56
N SER A 209 -1.68 5.00 16.83
CA SER A 209 -0.56 4.33 17.50
C SER A 209 -0.93 3.96 18.94
N LYS A 210 -0.18 3.02 19.54
CA LYS A 210 -0.36 2.64 20.96
C LYS A 210 -0.19 3.84 21.89
N SER A 211 0.84 4.67 21.68
CA SER A 211 1.04 5.90 22.46
C SER A 211 -0.10 6.91 22.28
N GLU A 212 -0.66 7.07 21.09
CA GLU A 212 -1.79 7.99 20.86
C GLU A 212 -3.09 7.45 21.48
N ALA A 213 -3.35 6.15 21.35
CA ALA A 213 -4.47 5.51 22.02
C ALA A 213 -4.36 5.66 23.54
N PHE A 214 -3.16 5.47 24.09
CA PHE A 214 -2.86 5.62 25.51
C PHE A 214 -3.08 7.07 25.98
N THR A 215 -2.45 8.04 25.33
CA THR A 215 -2.54 9.48 25.67
C THR A 215 -3.89 10.13 25.34
N GLY A 216 -4.77 9.42 24.63
CA GLY A 216 -6.07 9.95 24.19
C GLY A 216 -5.96 10.88 22.99
N GLU A 217 -4.82 10.87 22.31
CA GLU A 217 -4.59 11.64 21.10
C GLU A 217 -5.47 11.15 19.94
N LYS A 218 -5.78 12.06 19.02
CA LYS A 218 -6.51 11.74 17.80
C LYS A 218 -5.53 11.12 16.79
N GLY A 219 -5.92 9.98 16.24
CA GLY A 219 -5.10 9.23 15.29
C GLY A 219 -4.99 9.87 13.91
N ASP A 220 -4.34 9.14 13.02
CA ASP A 220 -4.34 9.40 11.60
C ASP A 220 -5.76 9.20 11.04
N ALA A 221 -6.31 10.23 10.40
CA ALA A 221 -7.63 10.14 9.79
C ALA A 221 -7.63 9.98 8.28
N ASN A 222 -6.45 9.86 7.65
CA ASN A 222 -6.34 9.37 6.28
C ASN A 222 -6.40 7.84 6.26
N ASN A 223 -6.11 7.23 7.40
CA ASN A 223 -6.16 5.79 7.63
C ASN A 223 -7.29 5.41 8.61
N LYS A 224 -7.89 4.24 8.39
CA LYS A 224 -9.00 3.72 9.20
C LYS A 224 -8.62 2.40 9.87
N THR A 225 -9.15 2.22 11.08
CA THR A 225 -9.10 0.97 11.83
C THR A 225 -10.48 0.33 11.84
N ILE A 226 -10.60 -0.96 11.49
CA ILE A 226 -11.80 -1.77 11.72
C ILE A 226 -11.58 -2.71 12.89
N ASN A 227 -12.37 -2.61 13.95
CA ASN A 227 -12.37 -3.57 15.06
C ASN A 227 -13.58 -4.53 14.95
N LEU A 228 -13.32 -5.82 14.83
CA LEU A 228 -14.31 -6.90 14.81
C LEU A 228 -14.46 -7.47 16.22
N THR A 229 -15.65 -7.43 16.80
CA THR A 229 -15.88 -8.07 18.11
C THR A 229 -16.42 -9.48 17.89
N ILE A 230 -15.73 -10.49 18.43
CA ILE A 230 -16.16 -11.90 18.40
C ILE A 230 -17.14 -12.14 19.57
N LYS A 231 -18.16 -12.97 19.34
CA LYS A 231 -19.08 -13.44 20.40
C LYS A 231 -18.31 -14.22 21.46
N LYS A 232 -18.57 -13.96 22.75
CA LYS A 232 -17.80 -14.51 23.89
C LYS A 232 -17.63 -16.04 23.83
N GLU A 233 -18.65 -16.76 23.39
CA GLU A 233 -18.70 -18.22 23.28
C GLU A 233 -17.79 -18.82 22.17
N ASN A 234 -17.21 -17.99 21.29
CA ASN A 234 -16.49 -18.42 20.09
C ASN A 234 -14.98 -18.08 20.11
N ASN A 235 -14.41 -17.77 21.28
CA ASN A 235 -13.01 -17.31 21.42
C ASN A 235 -11.96 -18.44 21.55
N LYS A 236 -12.32 -19.70 21.28
CA LYS A 236 -11.41 -20.86 21.36
C LYS A 236 -11.60 -21.82 20.20
N GLY A 237 -10.50 -22.25 19.56
CA GLY A 237 -10.52 -23.24 18.49
C GLY A 237 -9.40 -23.09 17.47
N TRP A 238 -9.49 -23.91 16.42
CA TRP A 238 -8.53 -23.98 15.32
C TRP A 238 -9.21 -23.63 14.00
N PHE A 239 -8.52 -22.93 13.12
CA PHE A 239 -9.00 -22.68 11.76
C PHE A 239 -7.83 -22.45 10.81
N GLY A 240 -8.06 -22.71 9.53
CA GLY A 240 -7.00 -22.64 8.55
C GLY A 240 -7.42 -23.04 7.15
N ARG A 241 -6.44 -23.07 6.25
CA ARG A 241 -6.59 -23.47 4.85
C ARG A 241 -5.40 -24.31 4.44
N VAL A 242 -5.66 -25.42 3.76
CA VAL A 242 -4.66 -26.20 3.04
C VAL A 242 -5.04 -26.17 1.57
N SER A 243 -4.08 -25.97 0.67
CA SER A 243 -4.29 -26.03 -0.76
C SER A 243 -3.08 -26.58 -1.47
N GLY A 244 -3.32 -27.31 -2.54
CA GLY A 244 -2.30 -27.80 -3.45
C GLY A 244 -2.83 -27.85 -4.86
N GLY A 245 -1.95 -27.69 -5.84
CA GLY A 245 -2.29 -27.77 -7.25
C GLY A 245 -1.10 -28.20 -8.10
N THR A 246 -1.42 -28.87 -9.21
CA THR A 246 -0.47 -29.31 -10.23
C THR A 246 -1.02 -28.97 -11.60
N GLY A 247 -0.14 -28.66 -12.54
CA GLY A 247 -0.52 -28.20 -13.87
C GLY A 247 0.44 -28.65 -14.96
N THR A 248 0.14 -28.22 -16.19
CA THR A 248 1.02 -28.38 -17.35
C THR A 248 2.38 -27.73 -17.09
N ASP A 249 3.39 -28.07 -17.89
CA ASP A 249 4.72 -27.43 -17.82
C ASP A 249 5.39 -27.51 -16.44
N LYS A 250 5.10 -28.58 -15.70
CA LYS A 250 5.58 -28.84 -14.33
C LYS A 250 5.22 -27.70 -13.36
N ARG A 251 4.11 -27.00 -13.60
CA ARG A 251 3.60 -25.97 -12.70
C ARG A 251 2.99 -26.58 -11.45
N PHE A 252 3.26 -25.99 -10.29
CA PHE A 252 2.71 -26.42 -9.02
C PHE A 252 2.48 -25.24 -8.08
N GLU A 253 1.55 -25.43 -7.15
CA GLU A 253 1.34 -24.55 -6.01
C GLU A 253 1.02 -25.40 -4.77
N GLY A 254 1.49 -24.97 -3.61
CA GLY A 254 1.17 -25.56 -2.32
C GLY A 254 1.14 -24.48 -1.27
N ALA A 255 0.12 -24.46 -0.42
CA ALA A 255 0.00 -23.51 0.67
C ALA A 255 -0.80 -24.11 1.83
N ALA A 256 -0.31 -23.92 3.06
CA ALA A 256 -0.98 -24.34 4.28
C ALA A 256 -0.89 -23.23 5.32
N MET A 257 -1.99 -22.96 6.00
CA MET A 257 -2.08 -21.99 7.09
C MET A 257 -2.95 -22.59 8.19
N VAL A 258 -2.46 -22.55 9.43
CA VAL A 258 -3.13 -23.07 10.62
C VAL A 258 -3.08 -22.03 11.72
N ASN A 259 -4.22 -21.77 12.35
CA ASN A 259 -4.36 -20.78 13.41
C ASN A 259 -5.04 -21.42 14.62
N ARG A 260 -4.56 -21.11 15.82
CA ARG A 260 -5.12 -21.54 17.11
C ARG A 260 -5.43 -20.34 17.98
N PHE A 261 -6.65 -20.30 18.48
CA PHE A 261 -7.16 -19.27 19.37
C PHE A 261 -7.48 -19.90 20.72
N ASP A 262 -6.97 -19.27 21.79
CA ASP A 262 -7.32 -19.59 23.16
C ASP A 262 -7.42 -18.29 23.98
N ASN A 263 -8.59 -17.64 23.90
CA ASN A 263 -8.85 -16.33 24.50
C ASN A 263 -7.87 -15.23 24.01
N ASN A 264 -6.92 -14.86 24.86
CA ASN A 264 -5.88 -13.87 24.57
C ASN A 264 -4.73 -14.46 23.77
N GLN A 265 -4.45 -15.75 23.96
CA GLN A 265 -3.38 -16.45 23.28
C GLN A 265 -3.77 -16.75 21.82
N ARG A 266 -2.90 -16.36 20.90
CA ARG A 266 -3.06 -16.56 19.46
C ARG A 266 -1.75 -17.11 18.91
N PHE A 267 -1.84 -18.25 18.24
CA PHE A 267 -0.71 -18.88 17.57
C PHE A 267 -1.08 -19.18 16.14
N SER A 268 -0.17 -18.93 15.19
CA SER A 268 -0.44 -19.22 13.78
C SER A 268 0.83 -19.58 13.03
N VAL A 269 0.69 -20.48 12.08
CA VAL A 269 1.77 -21.00 11.25
C VAL A 269 1.30 -21.03 9.81
N LEU A 270 2.17 -20.66 8.89
CA LEU A 270 1.94 -20.81 7.47
C LEU A 270 3.18 -21.29 6.72
N ALA A 271 2.95 -21.91 5.58
CA ALA A 271 3.98 -22.30 4.62
C ALA A 271 3.41 -22.36 3.20
N SER A 272 4.16 -21.90 2.21
CA SER A 272 3.82 -22.08 0.80
C SER A 272 5.03 -22.32 -0.09
N THR A 273 4.78 -22.91 -1.25
CA THR A 273 5.76 -23.14 -2.31
C THR A 273 5.05 -23.12 -3.66
N ASN A 274 5.62 -22.48 -4.68
CA ASN A 274 5.06 -22.46 -6.03
C ASN A 274 6.09 -22.02 -7.07
N ASN A 275 5.80 -22.27 -8.36
CA ASN A 275 6.57 -21.77 -9.52
C ASN A 275 5.68 -21.07 -10.57
N ILE A 276 4.60 -20.45 -10.09
CA ILE A 276 3.62 -19.73 -10.91
C ILE A 276 3.68 -18.22 -10.65
N ASN A 277 4.86 -17.71 -10.27
CA ASN A 277 5.15 -16.32 -9.90
C ASN A 277 4.18 -15.75 -8.85
N SER A 278 3.57 -16.62 -8.06
CA SER A 278 2.58 -16.26 -7.06
C SER A 278 3.27 -16.06 -5.71
N PRO A 279 2.81 -15.11 -4.90
CA PRO A 279 3.23 -15.00 -3.50
C PRO A 279 2.80 -16.21 -2.64
N GLY A 280 1.97 -17.13 -3.16
CA GLY A 280 1.50 -18.34 -2.47
C GLY A 280 0.39 -18.08 -1.44
N PHE A 281 0.38 -16.88 -0.86
CA PHE A 281 -0.67 -16.31 -0.04
C PHE A 281 -1.00 -14.90 -0.53
N SER A 282 -2.20 -14.40 -0.22
CA SER A 282 -2.59 -13.03 -0.57
C SER A 282 -1.66 -11.99 0.09
N PHE A 283 -1.57 -10.79 -0.51
CA PHE A 283 -0.74 -9.70 0.00
C PHE A 283 -0.91 -9.48 1.51
N GLY A 284 -2.14 -9.29 1.96
CA GLY A 284 -2.35 -9.11 3.39
C GLY A 284 -2.34 -10.40 4.21
N GLU A 285 -2.26 -11.59 3.59
CA GLU A 285 -1.82 -12.81 4.29
C GLU A 285 -0.35 -12.75 4.75
N ILE A 286 0.51 -12.14 3.94
CA ILE A 286 1.95 -12.05 4.21
C ILE A 286 2.32 -10.77 4.96
N GLN A 287 1.73 -9.63 4.62
CA GLN A 287 2.00 -8.33 5.26
C GLN A 287 1.85 -8.34 6.78
N LYS A 288 0.96 -9.17 7.30
CA LYS A 288 0.64 -9.21 8.74
C LYS A 288 1.72 -9.85 9.60
N MET A 289 2.62 -10.65 9.02
CA MET A 289 3.74 -11.25 9.76
C MET A 289 4.87 -10.27 10.05
N PHE A 290 4.87 -9.10 9.40
CA PHE A 290 5.97 -8.16 9.45
C PHE A 290 5.71 -6.87 10.25
N GLY A 291 4.52 -6.73 10.86
CA GLY A 291 4.14 -5.51 11.60
C GLY A 291 4.01 -4.27 10.71
N GLY A 292 2.93 -3.50 10.86
CA GLY A 292 2.71 -2.32 10.02
C GLY A 292 3.75 -1.22 10.27
N GLY A 293 4.45 -0.77 9.23
CA GLY A 293 5.27 0.44 9.33
C GLY A 293 6.33 0.74 8.26
N GLY A 294 6.61 -0.12 7.27
CA GLY A 294 7.66 0.16 6.28
C GLY A 294 7.19 0.20 4.82
N ASN A 295 8.14 0.41 3.91
CA ASN A 295 7.90 0.63 2.48
C ASN A 295 7.25 -0.60 1.85
N ILE A 296 6.04 -0.41 1.32
CA ILE A 296 5.25 -1.42 0.63
C ILE A 296 5.19 -1.04 -0.85
N TRP A 297 5.52 -1.98 -1.74
CA TRP A 297 5.33 -1.82 -3.18
C TRP A 297 4.57 -3.03 -3.72
N ILE A 298 3.50 -2.81 -4.49
CA ILE A 298 2.75 -3.88 -5.16
C ILE A 298 2.97 -3.70 -6.66
N GLY A 299 3.59 -4.70 -7.29
CA GLY A 299 3.89 -4.70 -8.71
C GLY A 299 2.71 -5.15 -9.56
N GLY A 300 2.63 -4.67 -10.81
CA GLY A 300 1.56 -5.00 -11.77
C GLY A 300 1.50 -6.49 -12.19
N ASN A 301 2.49 -7.29 -11.83
CA ASN A 301 2.62 -8.72 -12.12
C ASN A 301 2.19 -9.62 -10.95
N GLY A 302 1.51 -9.07 -9.94
CA GLY A 302 0.99 -9.83 -8.79
C GLY A 302 2.00 -10.10 -7.66
N GLY A 303 3.24 -9.63 -7.81
CA GLY A 303 4.26 -9.62 -6.77
C GLY A 303 4.20 -8.37 -5.90
N PHE A 304 4.76 -8.44 -4.69
CA PHE A 304 4.83 -7.30 -3.78
C PHE A 304 6.08 -7.33 -2.91
N ASN A 305 6.57 -6.15 -2.53
CA ASN A 305 7.69 -5.94 -1.64
C ASN A 305 7.22 -5.36 -0.30
N ILE A 306 7.74 -5.85 0.82
CA ILE A 306 7.47 -5.32 2.17
C ILE A 306 8.79 -5.15 2.91
N ASN A 307 9.20 -3.91 3.16
CA ASN A 307 10.46 -3.54 3.84
C ASN A 307 11.70 -4.22 3.21
N GLY A 308 11.80 -4.21 1.89
CA GLY A 308 12.90 -4.85 1.14
C GLY A 308 12.66 -6.32 0.78
N ARG A 309 11.59 -6.95 1.29
CA ARG A 309 11.31 -8.38 1.07
C ARG A 309 10.37 -8.58 -0.10
N SER A 310 10.82 -9.21 -1.18
CA SER A 310 10.00 -9.51 -2.36
C SER A 310 9.19 -10.81 -2.19
N PHE A 311 7.93 -10.80 -2.62
CA PHE A 311 6.97 -11.91 -2.56
C PHE A 311 6.25 -12.05 -3.89
N GLY A 312 6.65 -13.07 -4.66
CA GLY A 312 6.20 -13.21 -6.05
C GLY A 312 6.56 -12.00 -6.90
N GLY A 313 6.29 -12.10 -8.21
CA GLY A 313 6.61 -11.06 -9.19
C GLY A 313 8.09 -10.65 -9.29
N GLY A 314 8.41 -9.96 -10.39
CA GLY A 314 9.76 -9.77 -10.89
C GLY A 314 9.79 -10.12 -12.39
N SER A 315 10.90 -9.83 -13.05
CA SER A 315 11.15 -10.31 -14.42
C SER A 315 11.63 -11.76 -14.37
N GLY A 316 11.08 -12.64 -15.20
CA GLY A 316 11.46 -14.04 -15.24
C GLY A 316 10.44 -15.03 -14.67
N ILE A 317 10.86 -16.30 -14.62
CA ILE A 317 10.12 -17.39 -13.97
C ILE A 317 10.65 -17.51 -12.54
N ILE A 318 9.75 -17.32 -11.59
CA ILE A 318 10.07 -17.24 -10.16
C ILE A 318 9.46 -18.44 -9.46
N LYS A 319 10.32 -19.15 -8.73
CA LYS A 319 9.92 -20.15 -7.75
C LYS A 319 10.02 -19.52 -6.37
N SER A 320 8.91 -19.48 -5.65
CA SER A 320 8.81 -18.87 -4.33
C SER A 320 8.58 -19.93 -3.27
N LYS A 321 9.22 -19.77 -2.11
CA LYS A 321 9.03 -20.56 -0.89
C LYS A 321 8.80 -19.58 0.26
N THR A 322 7.75 -19.77 1.03
CA THR A 322 7.52 -18.97 2.23
C THR A 322 7.19 -19.86 3.41
N ALA A 323 7.59 -19.45 4.60
CA ALA A 323 7.18 -20.09 5.85
C ALA A 323 7.19 -19.06 6.97
N GLY A 324 6.38 -19.28 8.00
CA GLY A 324 6.65 -18.65 9.27
C GLY A 324 5.54 -18.82 10.28
N ALA A 325 5.76 -18.19 11.43
CA ALA A 325 4.96 -18.38 12.62
C ALA A 325 4.78 -17.07 13.36
N THR A 326 3.64 -16.93 14.03
CA THR A 326 3.31 -15.77 14.85
C THR A 326 2.74 -16.23 16.18
N TYR A 327 3.16 -15.58 17.25
CA TYR A 327 2.65 -15.77 18.60
C TYR A 327 2.23 -14.42 19.18
N ALA A 328 1.07 -14.38 19.83
CA ALA A 328 0.62 -13.23 20.59
C ALA A 328 -0.09 -13.68 21.86
N ASP A 329 0.21 -13.03 22.98
CA ASP A 329 -0.45 -13.31 24.26
C ASP A 329 -0.44 -12.07 25.18
N GLU A 330 -1.27 -12.12 26.22
CA GLU A 330 -1.30 -11.12 27.30
C GLU A 330 -0.92 -11.82 28.61
N PHE A 331 0.20 -11.41 29.20
CA PHE A 331 0.70 -11.98 30.45
C PHE A 331 0.36 -11.05 31.61
N GLY A 332 -0.47 -11.51 32.56
CA GLY A 332 -0.88 -10.69 33.70
C GLY A 332 -1.68 -9.45 33.28
N LYS A 333 -1.64 -8.39 34.10
CA LYS A 333 -2.25 -7.09 33.77
C LYS A 333 -1.18 -6.17 33.21
N GLY A 334 -1.28 -5.83 31.92
CA GLY A 334 -0.48 -4.76 31.30
C GLY A 334 0.70 -5.18 30.43
N LEU A 335 1.01 -6.48 30.27
CA LEU A 335 2.04 -6.93 29.33
C LEU A 335 1.41 -7.65 28.13
N ASP A 336 1.38 -6.98 26.97
CA ASP A 336 1.09 -7.59 25.68
C ASP A 336 2.40 -7.99 25.00
N VAL A 337 2.49 -9.24 24.54
CA VAL A 337 3.65 -9.76 23.80
C VAL A 337 3.22 -10.21 22.42
N ASN A 338 3.98 -9.82 21.41
CA ASN A 338 3.87 -10.32 20.04
C ASN A 338 5.26 -10.74 19.54
N ALA A 339 5.34 -11.90 18.89
CA ALA A 339 6.58 -12.39 18.29
C ALA A 339 6.27 -13.06 16.95
N ASN A 340 7.06 -12.74 15.93
CA ASN A 340 6.89 -13.25 14.58
C ASN A 340 8.22 -13.72 14.03
N TYR A 341 8.19 -14.83 13.29
CA TYR A 341 9.29 -15.32 12.49
C TYR A 341 8.79 -15.56 11.07
N PHE A 342 9.56 -15.14 10.07
CA PHE A 342 9.24 -15.34 8.66
C PHE A 342 10.47 -15.72 7.84
N TYR A 343 10.30 -16.68 6.95
CA TYR A 343 11.24 -17.06 5.91
C TYR A 343 10.62 -16.80 4.52
N SER A 344 11.33 -16.05 3.67
CA SER A 344 11.01 -15.84 2.26
C SER A 344 12.20 -16.26 1.40
N GLY A 345 12.00 -17.26 0.55
CA GLY A 345 12.96 -17.74 -0.42
C GLY A 345 12.44 -17.56 -1.84
N SER A 346 13.30 -17.13 -2.76
CA SER A 346 12.96 -17.03 -4.18
C SER A 346 14.15 -17.40 -5.05
N THR A 347 13.88 -18.15 -6.12
CA THR A 347 14.81 -18.33 -7.23
C THR A 347 14.17 -17.78 -8.50
N SER A 348 14.89 -16.96 -9.26
CA SER A 348 14.42 -16.33 -10.49
C SER A 348 15.36 -16.66 -11.63
N ASN A 349 14.80 -17.08 -12.76
CA ASN A 349 15.51 -17.18 -14.04
C ASN A 349 14.88 -16.20 -15.02
N ASN A 350 15.69 -15.33 -15.62
CA ASN A 350 15.20 -14.28 -16.51
C ASN A 350 16.12 -14.10 -17.71
N GLU A 351 15.54 -13.99 -18.89
CA GLU A 351 16.20 -13.46 -20.08
C GLU A 351 15.54 -12.13 -20.41
N SER A 352 16.34 -11.09 -20.58
CA SER A 352 15.88 -9.77 -21.00
C SER A 352 16.58 -9.35 -22.27
N LYS A 353 15.80 -8.89 -23.25
CA LYS A 353 16.31 -8.25 -24.46
C LYS A 353 15.93 -6.79 -24.45
N ARG A 354 16.86 -5.95 -24.88
CA ARG A 354 16.69 -4.50 -24.89
C ARG A 354 17.33 -3.92 -26.14
N ASN A 355 16.54 -3.12 -26.85
CA ASN A 355 16.97 -2.37 -28.03
C ASN A 355 16.83 -0.89 -27.71
N ARG A 356 17.91 -0.13 -27.83
CA ARG A 356 17.95 1.32 -27.59
C ARG A 356 18.38 2.06 -28.83
N GLU A 357 17.65 3.12 -29.17
CA GLU A 357 18.06 4.15 -30.11
C GLU A 357 18.44 5.39 -29.29
N TYR A 358 19.71 5.75 -29.29
CA TYR A 358 20.18 6.99 -28.69
C TYR A 358 20.15 8.13 -29.71
N THR A 359 19.69 9.29 -29.28
CA THR A 359 19.69 10.51 -30.10
C THR A 359 20.63 11.52 -29.47
N LEU A 360 21.76 11.77 -30.13
CA LEU A 360 22.69 12.85 -29.81
C LEU A 360 22.34 14.09 -30.67
N PRO A 361 22.86 15.29 -30.36
CA PRO A 361 22.60 16.49 -31.15
C PRO A 361 23.01 16.38 -32.63
N ASP A 362 24.01 15.56 -32.92
CA ASP A 362 24.72 15.45 -34.19
C ASP A 362 24.54 14.11 -34.91
N ARG A 363 24.16 13.03 -34.19
CA ARG A 363 24.00 11.68 -34.76
C ARG A 363 23.11 10.76 -33.93
N LYS A 364 22.82 9.59 -34.48
CA LYS A 364 22.16 8.48 -33.77
C LYS A 364 23.07 7.27 -33.66
N TYR A 365 22.81 6.43 -32.67
CA TYR A 365 23.42 5.10 -32.58
C TYR A 365 22.48 4.13 -31.86
N PHE A 366 22.65 2.85 -32.13
CA PHE A 366 21.80 1.78 -31.61
C PHE A 366 22.58 0.89 -30.65
N SER A 367 21.87 0.30 -29.69
CA SER A 367 22.43 -0.66 -28.73
C SER A 367 21.43 -1.79 -28.53
N ASN A 368 21.83 -3.01 -28.88
CA ASN A 368 21.03 -4.22 -28.66
C ASN A 368 21.73 -5.05 -27.59
N SER A 369 20.99 -5.45 -26.56
CA SER A 369 21.57 -6.25 -25.47
C SER A 369 20.65 -7.38 -25.05
N THR A 370 21.25 -8.54 -24.80
CA THR A 370 20.61 -9.70 -24.18
C THR A 370 21.28 -9.97 -22.84
N THR A 371 20.50 -10.05 -21.77
CA THR A 371 20.99 -10.39 -20.43
C THR A 371 20.23 -11.59 -19.90
N THR A 372 20.95 -12.65 -19.55
CA THR A 372 20.42 -13.80 -18.81
C THR A 372 20.86 -13.71 -17.37
N SER A 373 19.93 -13.82 -16.43
CA SER A 373 20.22 -13.77 -15.00
C SER A 373 19.54 -14.90 -14.22
N ASP A 374 20.29 -15.46 -13.29
CA ASP A 374 19.81 -16.40 -12.29
C ASP A 374 20.08 -15.82 -10.89
N ASP A 375 19.02 -15.57 -10.14
CA ASP A 375 19.07 -14.98 -8.81
C ASP A 375 18.43 -15.92 -7.79
N GLU A 376 19.14 -16.20 -6.69
CA GLU A 376 18.62 -16.85 -5.49
C GLU A 376 18.67 -15.89 -4.31
N ASN A 377 17.58 -15.86 -3.54
CA ASN A 377 17.44 -14.98 -2.39
C ASN A 377 16.77 -15.72 -1.24
N HIS A 378 17.38 -15.66 -0.06
CA HIS A 378 16.85 -16.17 1.19
C HIS A 378 16.78 -15.04 2.20
N ASN A 379 15.61 -14.86 2.80
CA ASN A 379 15.38 -13.82 3.80
C ASN A 379 14.72 -14.43 5.03
N HIS A 380 15.36 -14.28 6.19
CA HIS A 380 14.78 -14.57 7.50
C HIS A 380 14.49 -13.26 8.22
N SER A 381 13.34 -13.16 8.88
CA SER A 381 13.03 -12.05 9.77
C SER A 381 12.50 -12.55 11.10
N PHE A 382 12.87 -11.85 12.16
CA PHE A 382 12.39 -12.07 13.51
C PHE A 382 12.02 -10.71 14.11
N ASP A 383 10.74 -10.54 14.42
CA ASP A 383 10.16 -9.28 14.89
C ASP A 383 9.42 -9.53 16.19
N THR A 384 9.67 -8.72 17.22
CA THR A 384 8.88 -8.76 18.45
C THR A 384 8.35 -7.39 18.85
N ASP A 385 7.26 -7.41 19.62
CA ASP A 385 6.61 -6.21 20.15
C ASP A 385 6.22 -6.50 21.59
N PHE A 386 6.74 -5.69 22.51
CA PHE A 386 6.37 -5.70 23.92
C PHE A 386 5.68 -4.38 24.23
N ASP A 387 4.40 -4.42 24.58
CA ASP A 387 3.70 -3.28 25.16
C ASP A 387 3.53 -3.52 26.66
N ILE A 388 4.16 -2.67 27.46
CA ILE A 388 4.22 -2.76 28.93
C ILE A 388 3.52 -1.53 29.52
N GLU A 389 2.27 -1.70 29.94
CA GLU A 389 1.52 -0.72 30.71
C GLU A 389 1.78 -0.95 32.21
N ILE A 390 2.67 -0.14 32.77
CA ILE A 390 3.01 -0.18 34.21
C ILE A 390 1.83 0.31 35.03
N ASP A 391 1.20 1.39 34.58
CA ASP A 391 0.00 1.98 35.18
C ASP A 391 -0.76 2.80 34.11
N SER A 392 -1.94 3.34 34.46
CA SER A 392 -2.78 4.15 33.54
C SER A 392 -2.12 5.41 32.96
N THR A 393 -0.95 5.79 33.48
CA THR A 393 -0.14 6.95 33.11
C THR A 393 1.20 6.58 32.47
N PHE A 394 1.71 5.36 32.62
CA PHE A 394 3.03 4.96 32.14
C PHE A 394 3.02 3.73 31.21
N LEU A 395 3.43 3.95 29.95
CA LEU A 395 3.54 2.93 28.90
C LEU A 395 4.97 2.85 28.35
N ILE A 396 5.47 1.63 28.19
CA ILE A 396 6.74 1.32 27.50
C ILE A 396 6.43 0.41 26.31
N ASN A 397 6.95 0.74 25.13
CA ASN A 397 6.87 -0.11 23.94
C ASN A 397 8.27 -0.47 23.47
N ILE A 398 8.58 -1.76 23.30
CA ILE A 398 9.89 -2.25 22.84
C ILE A 398 9.68 -3.11 21.60
N LYS A 399 10.33 -2.75 20.50
CA LYS A 399 10.15 -3.40 19.19
C LYS A 399 11.50 -3.74 18.55
N PRO A 400 12.17 -4.84 18.94
CA PRO A 400 13.33 -5.32 18.23
C PRO A 400 12.93 -6.05 16.95
N SER A 401 13.77 -5.92 15.92
CA SER A 401 13.62 -6.51 14.60
C SER A 401 14.98 -6.96 14.11
N PHE A 402 15.06 -8.19 13.65
CA PHE A 402 16.26 -8.79 13.05
C PHE A 402 15.90 -9.30 11.66
N VAL A 403 16.72 -8.97 10.66
CA VAL A 403 16.58 -9.46 9.30
C VAL A 403 17.93 -10.00 8.85
N PHE A 404 17.93 -11.22 8.33
CA PHE A 404 19.09 -11.88 7.75
C PHE A 404 18.75 -12.17 6.30
N ASN A 405 19.56 -11.68 5.38
CA ASN A 405 19.36 -11.86 3.95
C ASN A 405 20.62 -12.43 3.32
N LYS A 406 20.45 -13.48 2.51
CA LYS A 406 21.50 -14.06 1.69
C LYS A 406 21.03 -14.03 0.25
N ARG A 407 21.82 -13.42 -0.62
CA ARG A 407 21.56 -13.34 -2.05
C ARG A 407 22.74 -13.88 -2.83
N GLU A 408 22.46 -14.73 -3.80
CA GLU A 408 23.43 -15.21 -4.78
C GLU A 408 22.86 -14.92 -6.16
N GLY A 409 23.69 -14.42 -7.06
CA GLY A 409 23.25 -14.01 -8.38
C GLY A 409 24.33 -14.25 -9.41
N SER A 410 23.94 -14.71 -10.58
CA SER A 410 24.78 -14.72 -11.75
C SER A 410 24.10 -14.01 -12.89
N SER A 411 24.87 -13.28 -13.69
CA SER A 411 24.37 -12.65 -14.90
C SER A 411 25.37 -12.80 -16.03
N ARG A 412 24.86 -12.99 -17.23
CA ARG A 412 25.63 -12.92 -18.47
C ARG A 412 24.97 -11.90 -19.38
N ARG A 413 25.75 -10.94 -19.86
CA ARG A 413 25.31 -9.92 -20.80
C ARG A 413 26.09 -10.04 -22.09
N GLN A 414 25.36 -9.87 -23.20
CA GLN A 414 25.92 -9.65 -24.52
C GLN A 414 25.29 -8.37 -25.06
N GLU A 415 26.10 -7.47 -25.59
CA GLU A 415 25.65 -6.20 -26.13
C GLU A 415 26.44 -5.81 -27.36
N GLU A 416 25.72 -5.40 -28.39
CA GLU A 416 26.28 -4.79 -29.60
C GLU A 416 25.86 -3.33 -29.67
N SER A 417 26.77 -2.47 -30.11
CA SER A 417 26.48 -1.08 -30.46
C SER A 417 26.68 -0.87 -31.94
N LEU A 418 25.74 -0.21 -32.59
CA LEU A 418 25.74 0.06 -34.03
C LEU A 418 25.69 1.57 -34.28
N ASP A 419 26.36 2.06 -35.31
CA ASP A 419 26.22 3.46 -35.77
C ASP A 419 24.91 3.69 -36.55
N GLU A 420 24.74 4.88 -37.11
CA GLU A 420 23.54 5.27 -37.86
C GLU A 420 23.32 4.45 -39.13
N ASP A 421 24.41 3.91 -39.72
CA ASP A 421 24.39 3.04 -40.90
C ASP A 421 24.21 1.55 -40.52
N ASN A 422 24.00 1.25 -39.23
CA ASN A 422 23.93 -0.09 -38.65
C ASN A 422 25.25 -0.88 -38.73
N THR A 423 26.38 -0.19 -38.78
CA THR A 423 27.71 -0.81 -38.70
C THR A 423 28.07 -1.05 -37.25
N LEU A 424 28.59 -2.25 -36.94
CA LEU A 424 29.03 -2.61 -35.60
C LEU A 424 30.22 -1.75 -35.16
N THR A 425 30.05 -1.01 -34.06
CA THR A 425 31.09 -0.17 -33.46
C THR A 425 31.68 -0.79 -32.20
N ASN A 426 30.89 -1.57 -31.46
CA ASN A 426 31.34 -2.22 -30.24
C ASN A 426 30.60 -3.54 -29.97
N ASN A 427 31.32 -4.54 -29.48
CA ASN A 427 30.76 -5.77 -28.92
C ASN A 427 31.26 -5.98 -27.49
N TYR A 428 30.33 -6.14 -26.55
CA TYR A 428 30.59 -6.31 -25.14
C TYR A 428 30.00 -7.62 -24.63
N MET A 429 30.83 -8.43 -24.00
CA MET A 429 30.37 -9.59 -23.23
C MET A 429 30.80 -9.47 -21.78
N SER A 430 29.90 -9.84 -20.86
CA SER A 430 30.28 -9.99 -19.45
C SER A 430 29.58 -11.13 -18.77
N SER A 431 30.26 -11.67 -17.76
CA SER A 431 29.72 -12.59 -16.78
C SER A 431 30.05 -12.09 -15.39
N ALA A 432 29.04 -11.91 -14.56
CA ALA A 432 29.22 -11.52 -13.16
C ALA A 432 28.58 -12.56 -12.25
N TYR A 433 29.27 -12.89 -11.17
CA TYR A 433 28.75 -13.68 -10.05
C TYR A 433 28.89 -12.86 -8.77
N SER A 434 27.81 -12.76 -8.00
CA SER A 434 27.82 -12.03 -6.74
C SER A 434 27.19 -12.88 -5.64
N LYS A 435 27.82 -12.89 -4.47
CA LYS A 435 27.27 -13.46 -3.23
C LYS A 435 27.25 -12.36 -2.18
N SER A 436 26.08 -12.08 -1.61
CA SER A 436 25.87 -11.04 -0.62
C SER A 436 25.18 -11.61 0.63
N GLU A 437 25.69 -11.26 1.80
CA GLU A 437 25.11 -11.59 3.10
C GLU A 437 24.88 -10.29 3.88
N ALA A 438 23.61 -10.03 4.23
CA ALA A 438 23.20 -8.80 4.89
C ALA A 438 22.43 -9.08 6.19
N ASN A 439 22.84 -8.41 7.26
CA ASN A 439 22.27 -8.51 8.60
C ASN A 439 21.79 -7.15 9.06
N ASN A 440 20.50 -7.03 9.36
CA ASN A 440 19.90 -5.79 9.86
C ASN A 440 19.32 -6.04 11.25
N PHE A 441 19.73 -5.24 12.22
CA PHE A 441 19.12 -5.16 13.53
C PHE A 441 18.55 -3.77 13.74
N GLN A 442 17.29 -3.67 14.14
CA GLN A 442 16.68 -2.44 14.57
C GLN A 442 15.98 -2.64 15.91
N ASN A 443 16.18 -1.74 16.85
CA ASN A 443 15.38 -1.69 18.07
C ASN A 443 14.75 -0.32 18.22
N ARG A 444 13.43 -0.30 18.44
CA ARG A 444 12.70 0.90 18.83
C ARG A 444 12.19 0.76 20.26
N LEU A 445 12.54 1.72 21.10
CA LEU A 445 12.06 1.88 22.46
C LEU A 445 11.26 3.18 22.54
N ASP A 446 9.97 3.11 22.86
CA ASP A 446 9.12 4.25 23.15
C ASP A 446 8.72 4.22 24.64
N ILE A 447 8.94 5.32 25.35
CA ILE A 447 8.60 5.49 26.76
C ILE A 447 7.65 6.69 26.83
N THR A 448 6.42 6.49 27.28
CA THR A 448 5.39 7.53 27.35
C THR A 448 4.81 7.65 28.76
N LYS A 449 4.96 8.82 29.38
CA LYS A 449 4.37 9.15 30.69
C LYS A 449 3.37 10.29 30.56
N LYS A 450 2.11 10.06 30.92
CA LYS A 450 1.08 11.10 31.05
C LYS A 450 1.34 11.92 32.31
N LEU A 451 1.09 13.22 32.22
CA LEU A 451 1.25 14.15 33.33
C LEU A 451 -0.09 14.83 33.62
N GLY A 452 -0.73 14.41 34.71
CA GLY A 452 -2.05 14.92 35.12
C GLY A 452 -3.18 14.65 34.12
N ALA A 453 -4.33 15.29 34.34
CA ALA A 453 -5.56 15.05 33.56
C ALA A 453 -5.79 16.02 32.38
N LYS A 454 -4.86 16.97 32.15
CA LYS A 454 -5.01 18.07 31.17
C LYS A 454 -4.57 17.69 29.74
N GLY A 455 -4.07 16.47 29.54
CA GLY A 455 -3.58 15.97 28.24
C GLY A 455 -2.09 16.19 28.00
N SER A 456 -1.32 16.50 29.05
CA SER A 456 0.14 16.60 29.00
C SER A 456 0.77 15.21 29.00
N PHE A 457 1.91 15.07 28.33
CA PHE A 457 2.74 13.86 28.41
C PHE A 457 4.20 14.18 28.10
N ILE A 458 5.10 13.35 28.60
CA ILE A 458 6.48 13.24 28.12
C ILE A 458 6.59 11.94 27.34
N LYS A 459 7.22 12.01 26.17
CA LYS A 459 7.54 10.86 25.34
C LYS A 459 9.01 10.89 24.96
N ALA A 460 9.71 9.80 25.22
CA ALA A 460 11.06 9.55 24.74
C ALA A 460 11.03 8.35 23.79
N SER A 461 11.61 8.51 22.60
CA SER A 461 11.75 7.44 21.61
C SER A 461 13.22 7.29 21.27
N VAL A 462 13.75 6.06 21.32
CA VAL A 462 15.10 5.72 20.88
C VAL A 462 14.99 4.66 19.81
N THR A 463 15.64 4.89 18.67
CA THR A 463 15.77 3.91 17.58
C THR A 463 17.24 3.67 17.32
N ASN A 464 17.66 2.42 17.50
CA ASN A 464 18.99 1.95 17.15
C ASN A 464 18.87 1.10 15.90
N ARG A 465 19.78 1.29 14.94
CA ARG A 465 19.86 0.53 13.70
C ARG A 465 21.30 0.10 13.45
N ILE A 466 21.51 -1.16 13.14
CA ILE A 466 22.79 -1.73 12.75
C ILE A 466 22.54 -2.53 11.48
N ASP A 467 23.10 -2.07 10.37
CA ASP A 467 23.10 -2.83 9.13
C ASP A 467 24.53 -3.23 8.80
N LYS A 468 24.72 -4.48 8.41
CA LYS A 468 25.97 -4.99 7.86
C LYS A 468 25.65 -5.73 6.58
N ALA A 469 26.42 -5.51 5.53
CA ALA A 469 26.28 -6.22 4.28
C ALA A 469 27.66 -6.47 3.68
N ASP A 470 27.99 -7.74 3.53
CA ASP A 470 29.26 -8.21 2.98
C ASP A 470 28.97 -8.85 1.62
N THR A 471 29.69 -8.45 0.59
CA THR A 471 29.49 -8.93 -0.78
C THR A 471 30.81 -9.35 -1.40
N GLU A 472 30.84 -10.55 -1.97
CA GLU A 472 31.89 -10.99 -2.86
C GLU A 472 31.36 -10.96 -4.30
N GLU A 473 32.09 -10.29 -5.19
CA GLU A 473 31.78 -10.23 -6.61
C GLU A 473 32.98 -10.71 -7.44
N VAL A 474 32.68 -11.50 -8.47
CA VAL A 474 33.62 -11.84 -9.54
C VAL A 474 33.03 -11.36 -10.85
N ASN A 475 33.77 -10.49 -11.55
CA ASN A 475 33.35 -9.92 -12.81
C ASN A 475 34.38 -10.23 -13.89
N LYS A 476 33.91 -10.83 -14.98
CA LYS A 476 34.70 -11.05 -16.19
C LYS A 476 34.03 -10.35 -17.34
N SER A 477 34.76 -9.50 -18.05
CA SER A 477 34.23 -8.83 -19.22
C SER A 477 35.26 -8.65 -20.31
N THR A 478 34.77 -8.63 -21.55
CA THR A 478 35.54 -8.35 -22.76
C THR A 478 34.77 -7.30 -23.55
N ILE A 479 35.49 -6.26 -23.96
CA ILE A 479 34.97 -5.24 -24.87
C ILE A 479 35.85 -5.19 -26.12
N GLU A 480 35.22 -5.40 -27.27
CA GLU A 480 35.84 -5.30 -28.58
C GLU A 480 35.32 -4.03 -29.24
N THR A 481 36.20 -3.06 -29.49
CA THR A 481 35.87 -1.83 -30.20
C THR A 481 36.34 -1.93 -31.64
N PHE A 482 35.45 -1.59 -32.57
CA PHE A 482 35.69 -1.61 -34.01
C PHE A 482 35.76 -0.18 -34.55
N GLY A 483 36.39 0.02 -35.72
CA GLY A 483 36.52 1.33 -36.37
C GLY A 483 37.97 1.78 -36.50
N SER A 484 38.21 3.09 -36.34
CA SER A 484 39.51 3.73 -36.60
C SER A 484 40.62 3.33 -35.63
N ASN A 485 40.29 2.99 -34.38
CA ASN A 485 41.23 2.50 -33.36
C ASN A 485 40.71 1.18 -32.75
N PRO A 486 40.87 0.04 -33.45
CA PRO A 486 40.38 -1.24 -32.94
C PRO A 486 41.15 -1.65 -31.68
N ASN A 487 40.43 -2.07 -30.65
CA ASN A 487 41.00 -2.49 -29.37
C ASN A 487 40.18 -3.61 -28.73
N ILE A 488 40.86 -4.50 -28.02
CA ILE A 488 40.23 -5.54 -27.18
C ILE A 488 40.72 -5.35 -25.75
N GLU A 489 39.82 -5.01 -24.84
CA GLU A 489 40.11 -4.94 -23.41
C GLU A 489 39.45 -6.11 -22.70
N ASN A 490 40.24 -6.86 -21.93
CA ASN A 490 39.79 -7.95 -21.08
C ASN A 490 39.93 -7.55 -19.61
N ARG A 491 38.91 -7.82 -18.82
CA ARG A 491 38.87 -7.54 -17.39
C ARG A 491 38.45 -8.79 -16.63
N ASP A 492 39.23 -9.19 -15.64
CA ASP A 492 38.95 -10.32 -14.75
C ASP A 492 39.26 -9.91 -13.32
N GLN A 493 38.20 -9.67 -12.55
CA GLN A 493 38.27 -8.97 -11.27
C GLN A 493 37.51 -9.69 -10.17
N LYS A 494 38.06 -9.63 -8.96
CA LYS A 494 37.37 -10.00 -7.72
C LYS A 494 37.29 -8.82 -6.77
N SER A 495 36.08 -8.48 -6.32
CA SER A 495 35.83 -7.46 -5.30
C SER A 495 35.30 -8.08 -4.00
N THR A 496 35.75 -7.55 -2.86
CA THR A 496 35.14 -7.75 -1.55
C THR A 496 34.61 -6.41 -1.03
N ILE A 497 33.31 -6.32 -0.82
CA ILE A 497 32.61 -5.08 -0.46
C ILE A 497 31.96 -5.25 0.91
N GLU A 498 32.38 -4.44 1.88
CA GLU A 498 31.82 -4.37 3.22
C GLU A 498 31.06 -3.05 3.40
N ASN A 499 29.77 -3.14 3.71
CA ASN A 499 28.90 -1.98 3.96
C ASN A 499 28.31 -2.08 5.37
N ASN A 500 28.71 -1.17 6.26
CA ASN A 500 28.24 -1.13 7.63
C ASN A 500 27.55 0.22 7.92
N LEU A 501 26.36 0.20 8.51
CA LEU A 501 25.67 1.39 9.01
C LEU A 501 25.36 1.21 10.50
N MET A 502 25.73 2.20 11.32
CA MET A 502 25.29 2.34 12.69
C MET A 502 24.49 3.64 12.83
N GLY A 503 23.18 3.50 13.01
CA GLY A 503 22.24 4.60 13.16
C GLY A 503 21.70 4.69 14.60
N LEU A 504 21.68 5.89 15.15
CA LEU A 504 21.00 6.22 16.40
C LEU A 504 20.08 7.41 16.15
N THR A 505 18.79 7.27 16.43
CA THR A 505 17.83 8.37 16.41
C THR A 505 17.09 8.46 17.73
N THR A 506 17.14 9.62 18.38
CA THR A 506 16.37 9.91 19.59
C THR A 506 15.36 11.01 19.33
N HIS A 507 14.18 10.88 19.93
CA HIS A 507 13.16 11.93 19.94
C HIS A 507 12.68 12.12 21.37
N LEU A 508 12.80 13.34 21.88
CA LEU A 508 12.16 13.77 23.10
C LEU A 508 11.01 14.70 22.75
N THR A 509 9.84 14.47 23.33
CA THR A 509 8.67 15.34 23.17
C THR A 509 8.07 15.60 24.54
N TYR A 510 7.87 16.87 24.86
CA TYR A 510 7.11 17.26 26.03
C TYR A 510 5.95 18.15 25.61
N ARG A 511 4.74 17.75 25.98
CA ARG A 511 3.49 18.46 25.66
C ARG A 511 2.98 19.27 26.83
N PHE A 512 2.91 20.58 26.63
CA PHE A 512 2.32 21.54 27.55
C PHE A 512 0.89 21.91 27.12
N PRO A 513 -0.13 21.78 27.99
CA PRO A 513 -1.49 22.19 27.67
C PRO A 513 -1.66 23.68 27.97
N LEU A 514 -1.66 24.51 26.93
CA LEU A 514 -2.01 25.94 27.02
C LEU A 514 -3.50 26.12 27.38
N ILE A 515 -4.37 25.29 26.80
CA ILE A 515 -5.78 25.15 27.17
C ILE A 515 -6.10 23.67 27.27
N ALA A 516 -6.51 23.22 28.47
CA ALA A 516 -6.75 21.81 28.76
C ALA A 516 -7.59 21.13 27.65
N LYS A 517 -7.06 20.01 27.14
CA LYS A 517 -7.68 19.17 26.09
C LYS A 517 -7.84 19.82 24.70
N LYS A 518 -7.60 21.13 24.53
CA LYS A 518 -7.87 21.87 23.29
C LYS A 518 -6.64 22.49 22.64
N PHE A 519 -5.75 23.12 23.39
CA PHE A 519 -4.62 23.87 22.85
C PHE A 519 -3.34 23.47 23.56
N PHE A 520 -2.31 23.09 22.80
CA PHE A 520 -1.07 22.54 23.31
C PHE A 520 0.13 23.17 22.62
N LEU A 521 1.24 23.20 23.34
CA LEU A 521 2.58 23.47 22.83
C LEU A 521 3.43 22.22 23.07
N ASP A 522 3.96 21.64 22.00
CA ASP A 522 4.93 20.56 22.06
C ASP A 522 6.33 21.13 21.88
N THR A 523 7.20 20.86 22.85
CA THR A 523 8.64 21.09 22.71
C THR A 523 9.28 19.76 22.33
N LYS A 524 10.00 19.74 21.21
CA LYS A 524 10.62 18.53 20.68
C LYS A 524 12.11 18.72 20.51
N TYR A 525 12.84 17.63 20.70
CA TYR A 525 14.25 17.57 20.37
C TYR A 525 14.56 16.24 19.68
N ARG A 526 15.06 16.31 18.45
CA ARG A 526 15.54 15.16 17.69
C ARG A 526 17.06 15.19 17.59
N TYR A 527 17.71 14.08 17.89
CA TYR A 527 19.12 13.85 17.61
C TYR A 527 19.24 12.59 16.74
N GLN A 528 19.94 12.70 15.63
CA GLN A 528 20.21 11.59 14.71
C GLN A 528 21.71 11.53 14.43
N ARG A 529 22.27 10.33 14.46
CA ARG A 529 23.65 10.04 14.05
C ARG A 529 23.64 8.78 13.20
N ASP A 530 24.09 8.90 11.96
CA ASP A 530 24.33 7.77 11.06
C ASP A 530 25.82 7.70 10.71
N GLU A 531 26.49 6.65 11.15
CA GLU A 531 27.87 6.33 10.78
C GLU A 531 27.84 5.20 9.74
N ARG A 532 28.39 5.45 8.55
CA ARG A 532 28.51 4.47 7.46
C ARG A 532 29.97 4.19 7.19
N LYS A 533 30.33 2.91 7.12
CA LYS A 533 31.63 2.45 6.63
C LYS A 533 31.38 1.66 5.37
N ASN A 534 32.05 2.05 4.30
CA ASN A 534 32.05 1.33 3.04
C ASN A 534 33.50 1.07 2.69
N LYS A 535 33.81 -0.21 2.48
CA LYS A 535 35.12 -0.66 2.08
C LYS A 535 34.97 -1.61 0.90
N GLU A 536 35.61 -1.31 -0.20
CA GLU A 536 35.71 -2.16 -1.38
C GLU A 536 37.17 -2.43 -1.66
N ASN A 537 37.57 -3.70 -1.71
CA ASN A 537 38.88 -4.09 -2.19
C ASN A 537 38.71 -4.88 -3.48
N THR A 538 39.23 -4.35 -4.57
CA THR A 538 39.21 -4.97 -5.89
C THR A 538 40.60 -5.46 -6.26
N PHE A 539 40.66 -6.68 -6.79
CA PHE A 539 41.89 -7.31 -7.24
C PHE A 539 41.74 -7.79 -8.68
N ASP A 540 42.68 -7.39 -9.53
CA ASP A 540 42.79 -7.90 -10.89
C ASP A 540 43.46 -9.29 -10.88
N PHE A 541 43.06 -10.13 -11.82
CA PHE A 541 43.65 -11.46 -12.00
C PHE A 541 45.10 -11.36 -12.47
N ASN A 542 46.01 -12.00 -11.73
CA ASN A 542 47.42 -12.10 -12.10
C ASN A 542 47.68 -13.43 -12.81
N SER A 543 48.01 -13.36 -14.10
CA SER A 543 48.27 -14.54 -14.94
C SER A 543 49.53 -15.32 -14.55
N THR A 544 50.50 -14.69 -13.88
CA THR A 544 51.72 -15.35 -13.39
C THR A 544 51.45 -16.15 -12.11
N THR A 545 50.72 -15.58 -11.15
CA THR A 545 50.43 -16.25 -9.86
C THR A 545 49.14 -17.08 -9.89
N GLN A 546 48.34 -16.99 -10.95
CA GLN A 546 47.03 -17.65 -11.10
C GLN A 546 46.06 -17.31 -9.96
N GLN A 547 46.13 -16.07 -9.45
CA GLN A 547 45.37 -15.60 -8.30
C GLN A 547 44.95 -14.14 -8.50
N TYR A 548 43.88 -13.72 -7.82
CA TYR A 548 43.51 -12.30 -7.72
C TYR A 548 44.41 -11.62 -6.67
N SER A 549 45.59 -11.20 -7.09
CA SER A 549 46.64 -10.66 -6.21
C SER A 549 47.03 -9.22 -6.53
N ASN A 550 46.66 -8.71 -7.71
CA ASN A 550 46.99 -7.35 -8.13
C ASN A 550 45.94 -6.39 -7.56
N PHE A 551 46.25 -5.72 -6.46
CA PHE A 551 45.32 -4.74 -5.85
C PHE A 551 45.09 -3.56 -6.80
N ASN A 552 43.83 -3.30 -7.12
CA ASN A 552 43.42 -2.22 -7.99
C ASN A 552 43.00 -1.01 -7.14
N THR A 553 43.88 -0.02 -7.02
CA THR A 553 43.64 1.18 -6.22
C THR A 553 42.50 2.04 -6.76
N ASP A 554 42.27 2.02 -8.07
CA ASP A 554 41.29 2.90 -8.73
C ASP A 554 39.86 2.40 -8.52
N LEU A 555 39.68 1.09 -8.39
CA LEU A 555 38.40 0.44 -8.14
C LEU A 555 38.16 0.12 -6.65
N SER A 556 39.16 0.36 -5.79
CA SER A 556 39.05 0.13 -4.34
C SER A 556 38.67 1.40 -3.58
N SER A 557 38.00 1.23 -2.44
CA SER A 557 37.58 2.33 -1.56
C SER A 557 37.64 1.93 -0.08
N ASP A 558 37.94 2.88 0.82
CA ASP A 558 37.80 2.71 2.28
C ASP A 558 37.41 4.06 2.87
N PHE A 559 36.11 4.27 3.05
CA PHE A 559 35.59 5.53 3.58
C PHE A 559 34.64 5.35 4.77
N THR A 560 34.77 6.26 5.73
CA THR A 560 33.86 6.40 6.87
C THR A 560 33.11 7.72 6.77
N TYR A 561 31.79 7.64 6.69
CA TYR A 561 30.89 8.78 6.60
C TYR A 561 30.08 8.94 7.88
N ASN A 562 30.02 10.16 8.42
CA ASN A 562 29.21 10.52 9.57
C ASN A 562 28.20 11.59 9.19
N ASP A 563 26.94 11.36 9.54
CA ASP A 563 25.84 12.31 9.40
C ASP A 563 25.20 12.55 10.75
N ILE A 564 25.41 13.74 11.31
CA ILE A 564 24.89 14.12 12.63
C ILE A 564 23.90 15.24 12.45
N THR A 565 22.65 15.02 12.85
CA THR A 565 21.57 16.00 12.78
C THR A 565 21.00 16.28 14.16
N LYS A 566 20.91 17.57 14.53
CA LYS A 566 20.26 18.08 15.74
C LYS A 566 19.07 18.94 15.32
N THR A 567 17.89 18.69 15.89
CA THR A 567 16.68 19.43 15.54
C THR A 567 15.85 19.75 16.79
N PRO A 568 16.12 20.86 17.50
CA PRO A 568 15.12 21.47 18.39
C PRO A 568 13.91 21.94 17.59
N SER A 569 12.70 21.73 18.12
CA SER A 569 11.45 22.13 17.44
C SER A 569 10.35 22.51 18.42
N LEU A 570 9.44 23.35 17.95
CA LEU A 570 8.21 23.74 18.65
C LEU A 570 7.02 23.42 17.76
N GLU A 571 5.93 22.88 18.31
CA GLU A 571 4.67 22.67 17.59
C GLU A 571 3.48 23.17 18.41
N LEU A 572 2.67 24.06 17.83
CA LEU A 572 1.39 24.50 18.37
C LEU A 572 0.27 23.61 17.81
N ILE A 573 -0.56 23.08 18.70
CA ILE A 573 -1.63 22.13 18.35
C ILE A 573 -2.95 22.62 18.92
N TYR A 574 -3.88 23.01 18.05
CA TYR A 574 -5.25 23.37 18.41
C TYR A 574 -6.24 22.34 17.89
N ARG A 575 -7.10 21.81 18.76
CA ARG A 575 -8.06 20.77 18.42
C ARG A 575 -9.41 20.94 19.10
N THR A 576 -10.46 20.72 18.31
CA THR A 576 -11.86 20.64 18.76
C THR A 576 -12.57 19.47 18.09
N LYS A 577 -13.91 19.43 18.15
CA LYS A 577 -14.71 18.45 17.40
C LYS A 577 -14.61 18.66 15.88
N LYS A 578 -14.60 19.93 15.41
CA LYS A 578 -14.57 20.29 13.97
C LYS A 578 -13.17 20.65 13.45
N TRP A 579 -12.37 21.35 14.27
CA TRP A 579 -11.07 21.90 13.86
C TRP A 579 -9.91 21.05 14.40
N ARG A 580 -8.86 20.89 13.59
CA ARG A 580 -7.51 20.50 14.02
C ARG A 580 -6.52 21.35 13.25
N LEU A 581 -5.67 22.07 13.96
CA LEU A 581 -4.61 22.91 13.43
C LEU A 581 -3.32 22.50 14.12
N ASN A 582 -2.29 22.20 13.35
CA ASN A 582 -0.95 22.03 13.86
C ASN A 582 -0.04 22.99 13.09
N PHE A 583 0.87 23.66 13.80
CA PHE A 583 1.92 24.46 13.21
C PHE A 583 3.20 24.21 13.98
N GLY A 584 4.18 23.60 13.33
CA GLY A 584 5.49 23.33 13.89
C GLY A 584 6.63 23.93 13.07
N THR A 585 7.71 24.21 13.78
CA THR A 585 8.96 24.70 13.21
C THR A 585 10.13 24.05 13.93
N GLY A 586 11.18 23.70 13.18
CA GLY A 586 12.40 23.13 13.71
C GLY A 586 13.64 23.77 13.11
N PHE A 587 14.67 23.95 13.93
CA PHE A 587 15.98 24.39 13.45
C PHE A 587 16.86 23.17 13.24
N VAL A 588 17.25 22.89 12.00
CA VAL A 588 18.05 21.73 11.61
C VAL A 588 19.52 22.13 11.53
N ASN A 589 20.33 21.66 12.47
CA ASN A 589 21.79 21.71 12.39
C ASN A 589 22.29 20.32 11.97
N ARG A 590 22.95 20.23 10.81
CA ARG A 590 23.45 18.97 10.24
C ARG A 590 24.92 19.08 9.90
N THR A 591 25.71 18.13 10.38
CA THR A 591 27.14 17.99 10.06
C THR A 591 27.31 16.72 9.22
N LEU A 592 27.88 16.88 8.02
CA LEU A 592 28.32 15.79 7.17
C LEU A 592 29.84 15.72 7.18
N GLU A 593 30.38 14.56 7.48
CA GLU A 593 31.82 14.33 7.53
C GLU A 593 32.17 13.04 6.81
N ASN A 594 33.22 13.08 6.00
CA ASN A 594 33.77 11.92 5.31
C ASN A 594 35.27 11.87 5.55
N ASN A 595 35.74 10.69 5.93
CA ASN A 595 37.14 10.31 6.02
C ASN A 595 37.43 9.18 5.03
N ASP A 596 38.17 9.48 3.96
CA ASP A 596 38.70 8.50 3.00
C ASP A 596 40.10 8.09 3.45
N LYS A 597 40.28 6.82 3.84
CA LYS A 597 41.57 6.33 4.34
C LYS A 597 42.56 6.00 3.24
N LEU A 598 42.09 5.71 2.03
CA LEU A 598 42.97 5.48 0.87
C LEU A 598 43.48 6.81 0.32
N ARG A 599 42.67 7.87 0.42
CA ARG A 599 42.96 9.22 -0.08
C ARG A 599 42.61 10.29 0.96
N PRO A 600 43.39 10.43 2.04
CA PRO A 600 43.08 11.34 3.15
C PRO A 600 42.85 12.79 2.74
N GLU A 601 43.50 13.25 1.68
CA GLU A 601 43.38 14.59 1.10
C GLU A 601 41.98 14.91 0.53
N LEU A 602 41.15 13.89 0.30
CA LEU A 602 39.78 14.03 -0.22
C LEU A 602 38.71 14.04 0.88
N SER A 603 39.14 13.94 2.15
CA SER A 603 38.25 14.01 3.32
C SER A 603 37.63 15.40 3.45
N LEU A 604 36.34 15.45 3.79
CA LEU A 604 35.59 16.71 3.85
C LEU A 604 34.64 16.76 5.03
N LYS A 605 34.43 17.97 5.57
CA LYS A 605 33.43 18.25 6.61
C LYS A 605 32.61 19.47 6.21
N LYS A 606 31.29 19.33 6.25
CA LYS A 606 30.32 20.39 5.90
C LYS A 606 29.27 20.51 6.98
N GLU A 607 28.88 21.74 7.28
CA GLU A 607 27.82 22.04 8.24
C GLU A 607 26.71 22.84 7.55
N TYR A 608 25.47 22.44 7.79
CA TYR A 608 24.28 23.05 7.25
C TYR A 608 23.32 23.44 8.36
N ASN A 609 22.78 24.64 8.27
CA ASN A 609 21.77 25.17 9.19
C ASN A 609 20.54 25.57 8.38
N ASN A 610 19.42 24.89 8.59
CA ASN A 610 18.20 25.14 7.84
C ASN A 610 16.97 25.18 8.75
N LEU A 611 15.89 25.75 8.24
CA LEU A 611 14.58 25.80 8.91
C LEU A 611 13.66 24.73 8.32
N ASP A 612 13.10 23.88 9.18
CA ASP A 612 11.99 23.00 8.84
C ASP A 612 10.67 23.66 9.29
N LEU A 613 9.63 23.49 8.48
CA LEU A 613 8.27 23.94 8.80
C LEU A 613 7.28 22.80 8.55
N ASP A 614 6.32 22.65 9.45
CA ASP A 614 5.18 21.77 9.27
C ASP A 614 3.89 22.50 9.64
N ALA A 615 2.89 22.42 8.76
CA ALA A 615 1.59 22.99 9.02
C ALA A 615 0.52 22.03 8.53
N SER A 616 -0.41 21.66 9.40
CA SER A 616 -1.54 20.82 9.00
C SER A 616 -2.85 21.39 9.51
N PHE A 617 -3.86 21.33 8.65
CA PHE A 617 -5.20 21.82 8.92
C PHE A 617 -6.20 20.74 8.56
N ARG A 618 -7.17 20.51 9.45
CA ARG A 618 -8.34 19.69 9.17
C ARG A 618 -9.59 20.38 9.63
N TYR A 619 -10.58 20.38 8.75
CA TYR A 619 -11.94 20.78 9.08
C TYR A 619 -12.92 19.65 8.75
N ARG A 620 -13.69 19.25 9.76
CA ARG A 620 -14.77 18.28 9.62
C ARG A 620 -16.09 19.02 9.57
N PHE A 621 -16.73 19.01 8.39
CA PHE A 621 -18.03 19.64 8.18
C PHE A 621 -19.11 18.89 8.98
N ASP A 622 -19.14 17.56 8.83
CA ASP A 622 -20.07 16.64 9.51
C ASP A 622 -19.48 15.21 9.58
N SER A 623 -20.29 14.18 9.81
CA SER A 623 -19.83 12.77 9.77
C SER A 623 -19.55 12.24 8.36
N LYS A 624 -19.94 12.98 7.32
CA LYS A 624 -19.91 12.59 5.90
C LYS A 624 -18.82 13.32 5.11
N ALA A 625 -18.37 14.51 5.54
CA ALA A 625 -17.44 15.36 4.80
C ALA A 625 -16.30 15.96 5.65
N SER A 626 -15.08 15.95 5.09
CA SER A 626 -13.91 16.62 5.68
C SER A 626 -12.95 17.14 4.63
N VAL A 627 -12.23 18.21 4.96
CA VAL A 627 -11.07 18.71 4.22
C VAL A 627 -9.83 18.62 5.10
N TYR A 628 -8.71 18.25 4.49
CA TYR A 628 -7.39 18.19 5.09
C TYR A 628 -6.40 18.94 4.20
N PHE A 629 -5.54 19.73 4.81
CA PHE A 629 -4.41 20.40 4.18
C PHE A 629 -3.16 20.12 5.00
N ASP A 630 -2.05 19.90 4.31
CA ASP A 630 -0.73 19.69 4.88
C ASP A 630 0.27 20.48 4.05
N TYR A 631 1.18 21.16 4.73
CA TYR A 631 2.33 21.82 4.13
C TYR A 631 3.56 21.44 4.94
N ARG A 632 4.65 21.16 4.23
CA ARG A 632 5.93 20.80 4.84
C ARG A 632 7.07 21.39 4.04
N LEU A 633 7.99 22.04 4.74
CA LEU A 633 9.30 22.42 4.24
C LEU A 633 10.33 21.45 4.83
N ASN A 634 11.04 20.73 3.96
CA ASN A 634 12.13 19.85 4.36
C ASN A 634 13.41 20.18 3.61
N ASN A 635 14.53 20.03 4.30
CA ASN A 635 15.86 20.30 3.76
C ASN A 635 16.61 18.98 3.52
N ASN A 636 16.86 18.67 2.26
CA ASN A 636 17.60 17.49 1.84
C ASN A 636 19.06 17.86 1.57
N ALA A 637 19.97 17.46 2.46
CA ALA A 637 21.40 17.64 2.18
C ALA A 637 21.82 16.78 0.97
N PRO A 638 22.81 17.24 0.17
CA PRO A 638 23.39 16.45 -0.91
C PRO A 638 23.96 15.14 -0.39
N SER A 639 23.98 14.10 -1.23
CA SER A 639 24.68 12.87 -0.87
C SER A 639 26.19 13.08 -0.84
N ILE A 640 26.92 12.21 -0.14
CA ILE A 640 28.37 12.34 -0.05
C ILE A 640 29.05 12.21 -1.42
N ASN A 641 28.61 11.27 -2.25
CA ASN A 641 29.10 11.09 -3.62
C ASN A 641 28.84 12.33 -4.50
N GLN A 642 27.81 13.12 -4.17
CA GLN A 642 27.54 14.37 -4.88
C GLN A 642 28.47 15.51 -4.48
N ILE A 643 29.12 15.46 -3.31
CA ILE A 643 30.00 16.53 -2.80
C ILE A 643 31.47 16.14 -2.73
N GLN A 644 31.80 14.86 -2.87
CA GLN A 644 33.19 14.38 -2.90
C GLN A 644 33.89 14.86 -4.18
N PRO A 645 34.99 15.62 -4.08
CA PRO A 645 35.73 16.10 -5.26
C PRO A 645 36.53 15.01 -5.98
N PHE A 646 36.43 13.74 -5.55
CA PHE A 646 37.07 12.60 -6.20
C PHE A 646 36.40 12.28 -7.54
N SER A 647 37.21 11.87 -8.52
CA SER A 647 36.70 11.37 -9.81
C SER A 647 36.60 9.85 -9.79
N ASP A 648 35.38 9.34 -9.71
CA ASP A 648 35.08 7.92 -9.83
C ASP A 648 35.23 7.48 -11.31
N VAL A 649 36.20 6.61 -11.56
CA VAL A 649 36.56 6.05 -12.87
C VAL A 649 36.15 4.59 -13.03
N THR A 650 35.32 4.05 -12.12
CA THR A 650 34.84 2.66 -12.15
C THR A 650 34.25 2.29 -13.51
N ASN A 651 33.58 3.25 -14.15
CA ASN A 651 33.15 3.17 -15.54
C ASN A 651 34.01 4.11 -16.43
N PRO A 652 34.95 3.59 -17.23
CA PRO A 652 35.80 4.41 -18.10
C PRO A 652 35.02 5.24 -19.14
N SER A 653 33.79 4.83 -19.49
CA SER A 653 32.91 5.60 -20.40
C SER A 653 32.09 6.70 -19.70
N ASN A 654 32.17 6.80 -18.38
CA ASN A 654 31.48 7.81 -17.58
C ASN A 654 32.20 8.09 -16.26
N ILE A 655 33.06 9.09 -16.26
CA ILE A 655 33.80 9.58 -15.10
C ILE A 655 32.90 10.52 -14.29
N VAL A 656 32.74 10.26 -12.99
CA VAL A 656 31.86 11.06 -12.11
C VAL A 656 32.66 11.81 -11.07
N THR A 657 32.51 13.13 -11.00
CA THR A 657 33.19 14.00 -10.02
C THR A 657 32.18 14.80 -9.21
N GLY A 658 32.19 14.69 -7.89
CA GLY A 658 31.30 15.46 -7.02
C GLY A 658 31.67 16.94 -6.93
N ASN A 659 30.73 17.75 -6.44
CA ASN A 659 30.84 19.19 -6.28
C ASN A 659 30.73 19.60 -4.79
N PRO A 660 31.85 19.97 -4.12
CA PRO A 660 31.85 20.35 -2.71
C PRO A 660 31.02 21.61 -2.37
N ASN A 661 30.55 22.36 -3.37
CA ASN A 661 29.81 23.61 -3.19
C ASN A 661 28.29 23.45 -3.18
N LEU A 662 27.78 22.21 -3.28
CA LEU A 662 26.34 21.98 -3.28
C LEU A 662 25.67 22.42 -1.97
N LYS A 663 24.55 23.12 -2.12
CA LYS A 663 23.63 23.49 -1.04
C LYS A 663 22.59 22.39 -0.84
N PRO A 664 22.02 22.25 0.38
CA PRO A 664 20.85 21.43 0.61
C PRO A 664 19.66 21.88 -0.26
N ALA A 665 19.00 20.90 -0.87
CA ALA A 665 17.76 21.13 -1.60
C ALA A 665 16.62 21.39 -0.62
N GLN A 666 15.80 22.40 -0.89
CA GLN A 666 14.59 22.69 -0.13
C GLN A 666 13.38 22.15 -0.87
N ASN A 667 12.60 21.34 -0.17
CA ASN A 667 11.41 20.71 -0.72
C ASN A 667 10.18 21.31 -0.06
N HIS A 668 9.38 22.05 -0.83
CA HIS A 668 8.08 22.55 -0.41
C HIS A 668 7.01 21.55 -0.82
N ARG A 669 6.53 20.76 0.12
CA ARG A 669 5.45 19.81 -0.11
C ARG A 669 4.12 20.38 0.37
N ALA A 670 3.13 20.39 -0.50
CA ALA A 670 1.74 20.67 -0.13
C ALA A 670 0.85 19.47 -0.48
N TYR A 671 -0.16 19.21 0.35
CA TYR A 671 -1.16 18.17 0.13
C TYR A 671 -2.54 18.65 0.58
N ILE A 672 -3.52 18.59 -0.31
CA ILE A 672 -4.92 18.87 -0.06
C ILE A 672 -5.69 17.57 -0.29
N ASN A 673 -6.58 17.23 0.63
CA ASN A 673 -7.54 16.14 0.48
C ASN A 673 -8.93 16.60 0.86
N PHE A 674 -9.90 16.23 0.05
CA PHE A 674 -11.31 16.36 0.37
C PHE A 674 -12.00 15.02 0.16
N ASN A 675 -12.84 14.65 1.12
CA ASN A 675 -13.65 13.46 1.02
C ASN A 675 -15.07 13.76 1.47
N LYS A 676 -16.06 13.26 0.72
CA LYS A 676 -17.48 13.30 1.06
C LYS A 676 -18.15 11.99 0.68
N PHE A 677 -18.83 11.35 1.63
CA PHE A 677 -19.61 10.15 1.36
C PHE A 677 -21.03 10.26 1.93
N ASN A 678 -22.03 10.13 1.08
CA ASN A 678 -23.42 10.08 1.49
C ASN A 678 -23.94 8.64 1.39
N TRP A 679 -24.10 7.99 2.55
CA TRP A 679 -24.52 6.60 2.63
C TRP A 679 -25.95 6.34 2.14
N GLN A 680 -26.86 7.31 2.32
CA GLN A 680 -28.24 7.21 1.83
C GLN A 680 -28.28 7.20 0.30
N ALA A 681 -27.63 8.20 -0.29
CA ALA A 681 -27.55 8.33 -1.73
C ALA A 681 -26.60 7.30 -2.36
N ARG A 682 -25.81 6.57 -1.55
CA ARG A 682 -24.74 5.65 -1.98
C ARG A 682 -23.80 6.33 -2.98
N THR A 683 -23.46 7.58 -2.67
CA THR A 683 -22.58 8.44 -3.47
C THR A 683 -21.33 8.78 -2.68
N GLY A 684 -20.17 8.55 -3.29
CA GLY A 684 -18.88 8.98 -2.78
C GLY A 684 -18.22 9.95 -3.75
N PHE A 685 -17.58 10.97 -3.20
CA PHE A 685 -16.70 11.85 -3.95
C PHE A 685 -15.46 12.13 -3.10
N TRP A 686 -14.29 11.94 -3.68
CA TRP A 686 -13.05 12.38 -3.08
C TRP A 686 -12.15 12.96 -4.16
N PHE A 687 -11.31 13.91 -3.75
CA PHE A 687 -10.18 14.34 -4.54
C PHE A 687 -9.00 14.63 -3.63
N TYR A 688 -7.81 14.56 -4.20
CA TYR A 688 -6.60 15.07 -3.56
C TYR A 688 -5.72 15.76 -4.60
N ILE A 689 -4.89 16.66 -4.11
CA ILE A 689 -3.86 17.34 -4.87
C ILE A 689 -2.62 17.34 -3.99
N SER A 690 -1.47 17.00 -4.55
CA SER A 690 -0.19 17.12 -3.89
C SER A 690 0.82 17.75 -4.85
N GLY A 691 1.75 18.50 -4.30
CA GLY A 691 2.86 19.03 -5.06
C GLY A 691 4.12 19.07 -4.21
N THR A 692 5.26 18.84 -4.84
CA THR A 692 6.58 19.16 -4.32
C THR A 692 7.20 20.19 -5.27
N LEU A 693 7.61 21.34 -4.73
CA LEU A 693 8.46 22.29 -5.44
C LEU A 693 9.88 22.14 -4.92
N TYR A 694 10.84 22.15 -5.85
CA TYR A 694 12.25 21.97 -5.56
C TYR A 694 12.99 23.29 -5.74
N GLU A 695 13.63 23.74 -4.66
CA GLU A 695 14.60 24.83 -4.66
C GLU A 695 15.98 24.25 -4.33
N ASN A 696 17.02 24.72 -5.01
CA ASN A 696 18.38 24.18 -4.93
C ASN A 696 18.45 22.65 -5.13
N GLN A 697 17.60 22.04 -5.96
CA GLN A 697 17.73 20.60 -6.27
C GLN A 697 19.08 20.32 -6.91
N VAL A 698 19.71 19.21 -6.51
CA VAL A 698 20.97 18.76 -7.11
C VAL A 698 20.64 18.04 -8.42
N ILE A 699 21.08 18.61 -9.55
CA ILE A 699 20.92 18.03 -10.89
C ILE A 699 22.28 17.58 -11.46
N THR A 700 22.25 16.67 -12.42
CA THR A 700 23.45 16.20 -13.13
C THR A 700 23.88 17.20 -14.21
N ASN A 701 25.18 17.45 -14.27
CA ASN A 701 25.83 18.22 -15.31
C ASN A 701 26.84 17.31 -16.03
N THR A 702 26.54 16.93 -17.28
CA THR A 702 27.36 16.01 -18.06
C THR A 702 27.94 16.70 -19.29
N SER A 703 29.23 16.54 -19.52
CA SER A 703 29.87 16.86 -20.80
C SER A 703 30.36 15.58 -21.47
N ILE A 704 30.20 15.47 -22.78
CA ILE A 704 30.71 14.38 -23.61
C ILE A 704 31.82 14.97 -24.48
N ASP A 705 33.02 14.40 -24.41
CA ASP A 705 34.13 14.81 -25.28
C ASP A 705 34.11 14.07 -26.63
N ASP A 706 35.05 14.42 -27.52
CA ASP A 706 35.13 13.89 -28.89
C ASP A 706 35.34 12.36 -28.92
N ASP A 707 35.95 11.81 -27.86
CA ASP A 707 36.15 10.37 -27.65
C ASP A 707 34.92 9.67 -27.03
N LEU A 708 33.81 10.39 -26.86
CA LEU A 708 32.55 9.93 -26.25
C LEU A 708 32.65 9.55 -24.77
N VAL A 709 33.68 10.01 -24.09
CA VAL A 709 33.81 9.85 -22.65
C VAL A 709 32.92 10.88 -21.98
N ARG A 710 32.00 10.39 -21.14
CA ARG A 710 31.14 11.28 -20.34
C ARG A 710 31.87 11.70 -19.08
N LYS A 711 31.88 13.01 -18.81
CA LYS A 711 32.32 13.59 -17.53
C LYS A 711 31.09 14.18 -16.86
N THR A 712 30.71 13.60 -15.72
CA THR A 712 29.49 13.97 -14.99
C THR A 712 29.84 14.61 -13.65
N SER A 713 29.27 15.79 -13.39
CA SER A 713 29.28 16.46 -12.09
C SER A 713 27.87 16.87 -11.68
N TYR A 714 27.75 17.69 -10.64
CA TYR A 714 26.49 18.09 -10.02
C TYR A 714 26.40 19.58 -9.78
N GLU A 715 25.20 20.14 -9.91
CA GLU A 715 24.92 21.56 -9.70
C GLU A 715 23.55 21.76 -9.02
N ASN A 716 23.40 22.81 -8.21
CA ASN A 716 22.10 23.19 -7.69
C ASN A 716 21.28 23.93 -8.75
N ASN A 717 20.00 23.60 -8.86
CA ASN A 717 19.08 24.23 -9.80
C ASN A 717 17.70 24.47 -9.16
N ASP A 718 17.00 25.51 -9.63
CA ASP A 718 15.65 25.84 -9.21
C ASP A 718 14.59 25.50 -10.26
N GLY A 719 13.32 25.50 -9.83
CA GLY A 719 12.16 25.42 -10.72
C GLY A 719 11.73 23.99 -11.08
N GLY A 720 12.39 22.97 -10.52
CA GLY A 720 11.91 21.60 -10.59
C GLY A 720 10.61 21.46 -9.81
N TYR A 721 9.71 20.61 -10.28
CA TYR A 721 8.49 20.30 -9.52
C TYR A 721 7.96 18.91 -9.83
N ASP A 722 7.20 18.37 -8.88
CA ASP A 722 6.38 17.17 -9.03
C ASP A 722 4.97 17.46 -8.50
N LEU A 723 3.99 17.54 -9.38
CA LEU A 723 2.58 17.74 -9.05
C LEU A 723 1.80 16.48 -9.39
N TRP A 724 0.94 16.02 -8.48
CA TRP A 724 0.01 14.93 -8.77
C TRP A 724 -1.32 15.17 -8.07
N GLY A 725 -2.39 14.79 -8.73
CA GLY A 725 -3.75 14.91 -8.22
C GLY A 725 -4.61 13.79 -8.73
N GLY A 726 -5.71 13.56 -8.05
CA GLY A 726 -6.65 12.54 -8.45
C GLY A 726 -8.00 12.73 -7.81
N GLY A 727 -9.01 12.15 -8.42
CA GLY A 727 -10.36 12.17 -7.88
C GLY A 727 -11.18 11.01 -8.39
N SER A 728 -12.21 10.67 -7.62
CA SER A 728 -13.18 9.66 -8.01
C SER A 728 -14.56 10.05 -7.51
N TYR A 729 -15.53 9.90 -8.39
CA TYR A 729 -16.95 9.88 -8.08
C TYR A 729 -17.45 8.45 -8.21
N THR A 730 -18.24 8.02 -7.24
CA THR A 730 -18.85 6.69 -7.20
C THR A 730 -20.33 6.82 -6.89
N LYS A 731 -21.17 6.12 -7.65
CA LYS A 731 -22.62 6.01 -7.40
C LYS A 731 -23.06 4.56 -7.50
N LYS A 732 -23.72 4.03 -6.46
CA LYS A 732 -24.38 2.72 -6.51
C LYS A 732 -25.89 2.87 -6.59
N VAL A 733 -26.47 2.42 -7.69
CA VAL A 733 -27.91 2.38 -7.95
C VAL A 733 -28.42 0.96 -7.71
N ARG A 734 -29.46 0.82 -6.90
CA ARG A 734 -30.13 -0.47 -6.69
C ARG A 734 -31.24 -0.62 -7.73
N LEU A 735 -31.19 -1.69 -8.52
CA LEU A 735 -32.21 -1.98 -9.52
C LEU A 735 -33.42 -2.64 -8.87
N ASP A 736 -33.18 -3.64 -8.01
CA ASP A 736 -34.21 -4.36 -7.26
C ASP A 736 -33.66 -4.91 -5.91
N SER A 737 -34.32 -5.91 -5.29
CA SER A 737 -33.81 -6.51 -4.05
C SER A 737 -32.50 -7.30 -4.21
N ILE A 738 -32.12 -7.73 -5.41
CA ILE A 738 -30.99 -8.64 -5.68
C ILE A 738 -29.94 -8.06 -6.64
N ALA A 739 -30.24 -6.98 -7.35
CA ALA A 739 -29.40 -6.41 -8.38
C ALA A 739 -29.04 -4.94 -8.11
N SER A 740 -27.80 -4.57 -8.41
CA SER A 740 -27.33 -3.20 -8.34
C SER A 740 -26.26 -2.91 -9.39
N ILE A 741 -26.22 -1.66 -9.84
CA ILE A 741 -25.18 -1.14 -10.73
C ILE A 741 -24.38 -0.09 -9.97
N LYS A 742 -23.06 -0.21 -9.98
CA LYS A 742 -22.11 0.78 -9.48
C LYS A 742 -21.44 1.46 -10.66
N PHE A 743 -21.52 2.78 -10.70
CA PHE A 743 -20.75 3.62 -11.62
C PHE A 743 -19.58 4.23 -10.87
N ARG A 744 -18.41 4.21 -11.48
CA ARG A 744 -17.21 4.88 -11.01
C ARG A 744 -16.66 5.72 -12.16
N ALA A 745 -16.42 7.00 -11.91
CA ALA A 745 -15.73 7.87 -12.84
C ALA A 745 -14.65 8.60 -12.05
N GLY A 746 -13.43 8.63 -12.56
CA GLY A 746 -12.34 9.28 -11.89
C GLY A 746 -11.17 9.49 -12.82
N GLY A 747 -10.07 9.97 -12.27
CA GLY A 747 -8.84 10.17 -13.02
C GLY A 747 -7.71 10.58 -12.10
N ASN A 748 -6.50 10.37 -12.60
CA ASN A 748 -5.30 10.94 -11.99
C ASN A 748 -4.62 11.84 -13.01
N ILE A 749 -4.00 12.89 -12.52
CA ILE A 749 -3.15 13.79 -13.27
C ILE A 749 -1.79 13.86 -12.56
N SER A 750 -0.72 13.85 -13.33
CA SER A 750 0.63 14.12 -12.84
C SER A 750 1.33 15.06 -13.80
N SER A 751 2.12 15.99 -13.27
CA SER A 751 3.00 16.84 -14.04
C SER A 751 4.30 16.98 -13.28
N SER A 752 5.41 16.62 -13.92
CA SER A 752 6.74 16.79 -13.37
C SER A 752 7.60 17.60 -14.33
N LYS A 753 8.52 18.39 -13.77
CA LYS A 753 9.56 19.07 -14.54
C LYS A 753 10.90 18.78 -13.89
N ASN A 754 11.78 18.13 -14.66
CA ASN A 754 13.13 17.79 -14.28
C ASN A 754 14.12 18.50 -15.19
N PHE A 755 15.33 18.74 -14.69
CA PHE A 755 16.38 19.41 -15.45
C PHE A 755 17.63 18.55 -15.51
N ASN A 756 18.34 18.65 -16.61
CA ASN A 756 19.68 18.12 -16.80
C ASN A 756 20.51 19.14 -17.59
N ILE A 757 21.83 19.13 -17.39
CA ILE A 757 22.76 19.90 -18.20
C ILE A 757 23.57 18.89 -19.03
N LEU A 758 23.56 19.04 -20.35
CA LEU A 758 24.35 18.24 -21.28
C LEU A 758 25.14 19.17 -22.19
N ASN A 759 26.47 19.03 -22.22
CA ASN A 759 27.37 19.87 -23.02
C ASN A 759 27.11 21.37 -22.84
N ASN A 760 26.99 21.81 -21.58
CA ASN A 760 26.64 23.19 -21.18
C ASN A 760 25.26 23.69 -21.62
N VAL A 761 24.43 22.85 -22.23
CA VAL A 761 23.03 23.17 -22.55
C VAL A 761 22.15 22.65 -21.43
N LYS A 762 21.46 23.57 -20.75
CA LYS A 762 20.46 23.23 -19.73
C LYS A 762 19.14 22.90 -20.41
N GLU A 763 18.67 21.68 -20.21
CA GLU A 763 17.43 21.16 -20.78
C GLU A 763 16.42 20.88 -19.66
N GLY A 764 15.16 21.28 -19.90
CA GLY A 764 14.06 21.05 -18.98
C GLY A 764 13.04 20.10 -19.60
N ALA A 765 12.88 18.91 -19.01
CA ALA A 765 11.90 17.93 -19.46
C ALA A 765 10.63 18.02 -18.61
N LYS A 766 9.53 18.48 -19.22
CA LYS A 766 8.20 18.50 -18.60
C LYS A 766 7.38 17.31 -19.07
N THR A 767 7.07 16.39 -18.16
CA THR A 767 6.20 15.25 -18.42
C THR A 767 4.84 15.51 -17.77
N THR A 768 3.77 15.48 -18.56
CA THR A 768 2.39 15.60 -18.06
C THR A 768 1.61 14.35 -18.46
N SER A 769 1.05 13.66 -17.47
CA SER A 769 0.24 12.47 -17.68
C SER A 769 -1.18 12.67 -17.13
N LEU A 770 -2.17 12.24 -17.91
CA LEU A 770 -3.59 12.28 -17.55
C LEU A 770 -4.19 10.91 -17.80
N THR A 771 -4.75 10.31 -16.75
CA THR A 771 -5.28 8.95 -16.79
C THR A 771 -6.71 8.89 -16.27
N PRO A 772 -7.73 9.30 -17.05
CA PRO A 772 -9.12 9.10 -16.70
C PRO A 772 -9.47 7.61 -16.69
N ASN A 773 -10.42 7.25 -15.83
CA ASN A 773 -10.93 5.90 -15.71
C ASN A 773 -12.43 5.90 -15.48
N PHE A 774 -13.09 4.95 -16.12
CA PHE A 774 -14.52 4.72 -16.02
C PHE A 774 -14.74 3.26 -15.68
N GLY A 775 -15.58 3.00 -14.68
CA GLY A 775 -15.88 1.67 -14.18
C GLY A 775 -17.39 1.47 -14.07
N ILE A 776 -17.86 0.30 -14.47
CA ILE A 776 -19.22 -0.16 -14.27
C ILE A 776 -19.14 -1.53 -13.61
N THR A 777 -19.83 -1.69 -12.48
CA THR A 777 -19.98 -2.98 -11.80
C THR A 777 -21.45 -3.33 -11.72
N LEU A 778 -21.85 -4.40 -12.39
CA LEU A 778 -23.15 -5.04 -12.19
C LEU A 778 -22.99 -6.14 -11.14
N GLU A 779 -23.74 -6.04 -10.05
CA GLU A 779 -23.85 -7.08 -9.04
C GLU A 779 -25.26 -7.66 -9.08
N TRP A 780 -25.38 -8.97 -9.34
CA TRP A 780 -26.61 -9.74 -9.29
C TRP A 780 -26.53 -10.82 -8.20
N ASP A 781 -26.72 -10.36 -6.96
CA ASP A 781 -26.57 -11.06 -5.67
C ASP A 781 -25.74 -12.36 -5.74
N LYS A 782 -26.36 -13.53 -5.51
CA LYS A 782 -25.66 -14.82 -5.47
C LYS A 782 -25.40 -15.42 -6.86
N LEU A 783 -25.83 -14.79 -7.94
CA LEU A 783 -25.80 -15.38 -9.28
C LEU A 783 -24.57 -14.93 -10.06
N ALA A 784 -24.38 -13.62 -10.23
CA ALA A 784 -23.31 -13.12 -11.09
C ALA A 784 -22.80 -11.74 -10.68
N SER A 785 -21.56 -11.43 -11.01
CA SER A 785 -21.03 -10.07 -11.04
C SER A 785 -20.21 -9.85 -12.30
N ILE A 786 -20.38 -8.67 -12.90
CA ILE A 786 -19.61 -8.21 -14.06
C ILE A 786 -19.02 -6.87 -13.69
N GLU A 787 -17.70 -6.79 -13.69
CA GLU A 787 -16.96 -5.54 -13.53
C GLU A 787 -16.28 -5.22 -14.85
N THR A 788 -16.44 -3.99 -15.31
CA THR A 788 -15.77 -3.48 -16.50
C THR A 788 -15.12 -2.16 -16.14
N GLN A 789 -13.83 -2.03 -16.42
CA GLN A 789 -13.08 -0.81 -16.23
C GLN A 789 -12.35 -0.45 -17.51
N TYR A 790 -12.57 0.78 -17.97
CA TYR A 790 -11.82 1.38 -19.05
C TYR A 790 -10.89 2.45 -18.50
N ARG A 791 -9.64 2.41 -18.92
CA ARG A 791 -8.62 3.40 -18.61
C ARG A 791 -7.94 3.83 -19.90
N ILE A 792 -7.83 5.14 -20.09
CA ILE A 792 -7.01 5.73 -21.15
C ILE A 792 -5.95 6.59 -20.46
N SER A 793 -4.71 6.47 -20.91
CA SER A 793 -3.58 7.22 -20.37
C SER A 793 -2.97 8.04 -21.49
N PHE A 794 -2.94 9.35 -21.29
CA PHE A 794 -2.20 10.29 -22.10
C PHE A 794 -0.93 10.65 -21.35
N SER A 795 0.21 10.65 -22.02
CA SER A 795 1.47 11.14 -21.48
C SER A 795 2.17 11.98 -22.54
N ASN A 796 2.40 13.24 -22.22
CA ASN A 796 3.09 14.19 -23.09
C ASN A 796 4.38 14.61 -22.40
N THR A 797 5.51 14.47 -23.09
CA THR A 797 6.81 14.95 -22.63
C THR A 797 7.26 16.05 -23.56
N LYS A 798 7.52 17.24 -23.01
CA LYS A 798 8.03 18.41 -23.73
C LYS A 798 9.41 18.81 -23.22
N TYR A 799 10.29 19.13 -24.15
CA TYR A 799 11.63 19.64 -23.89
C TYR A 799 11.68 21.15 -24.16
N ASP A 800 12.38 21.89 -23.29
CA ASP A 800 12.49 23.34 -23.36
C ASP A 800 13.36 23.78 -24.56
N VAL A 801 14.46 23.06 -24.87
CA VAL A 801 15.39 23.38 -25.97
C VAL A 801 15.19 22.44 -27.16
N ASN A 802 15.27 21.13 -26.96
CA ASN A 802 15.25 20.16 -28.06
C ASN A 802 13.83 19.68 -28.43
N GLN A 803 13.02 20.60 -28.98
CA GLN A 803 11.59 20.35 -29.25
C GLN A 803 11.31 19.19 -30.22
N ASN A 804 12.29 18.82 -31.07
CA ASN A 804 12.20 17.67 -31.97
C ASN A 804 12.09 16.33 -31.22
N GLN A 805 12.46 16.31 -29.93
CA GLN A 805 12.37 15.14 -29.07
C GLN A 805 11.02 15.02 -28.35
N ASN A 806 10.09 15.97 -28.52
CA ASN A 806 8.78 15.92 -27.86
C ASN A 806 8.06 14.59 -28.15
N GLN A 807 7.52 13.97 -27.10
CA GLN A 807 6.88 12.65 -27.21
C GLN A 807 5.43 12.71 -26.73
N ASP A 808 4.57 12.02 -27.47
CA ASP A 808 3.18 11.79 -27.09
C ASP A 808 2.89 10.29 -27.03
N PHE A 809 2.42 9.84 -25.88
CA PHE A 809 2.01 8.47 -25.64
C PHE A 809 0.54 8.39 -25.28
N THR A 810 -0.20 7.56 -26.02
CA THR A 810 -1.56 7.16 -25.64
C THR A 810 -1.58 5.67 -25.40
N ARG A 811 -2.17 5.24 -24.29
CA ARG A 811 -2.36 3.82 -23.97
C ARG A 811 -3.78 3.58 -23.54
N HIS A 812 -4.41 2.54 -24.09
CA HIS A 812 -5.73 2.09 -23.69
C HIS A 812 -5.62 0.78 -22.91
N SER A 813 -6.44 0.65 -21.88
CA SER A 813 -6.61 -0.59 -21.12
C SER A 813 -8.09 -0.82 -20.86
N VAL A 814 -8.58 -2.00 -21.20
CA VAL A 814 -9.91 -2.48 -20.82
C VAL A 814 -9.72 -3.70 -19.93
N ASN A 815 -10.35 -3.69 -18.76
CA ASN A 815 -10.37 -4.80 -17.84
C ASN A 815 -11.82 -5.26 -17.67
N ILE A 816 -12.10 -6.51 -17.97
CA ILE A 816 -13.41 -7.13 -17.80
C ILE A 816 -13.24 -8.32 -16.87
N ARG A 817 -13.93 -8.28 -15.74
CA ARG A 817 -13.97 -9.37 -14.78
C ARG A 817 -15.37 -9.87 -14.61
N THR A 818 -15.53 -11.18 -14.67
CA THR A 818 -16.83 -11.83 -14.49
C THR A 818 -16.70 -12.92 -13.45
N LYS A 819 -17.75 -13.06 -12.65
CA LYS A 819 -17.92 -14.15 -11.71
C LYS A 819 -19.36 -14.62 -11.82
N THR A 820 -19.58 -15.88 -12.18
CA THR A 820 -20.91 -16.46 -12.36
C THR A 820 -21.00 -17.77 -11.60
N ASN A 821 -22.04 -17.92 -10.78
CA ASN A 821 -22.33 -19.17 -10.07
C ASN A 821 -23.39 -19.94 -10.88
N ILE A 822 -23.00 -21.03 -11.54
CA ILE A 822 -23.82 -21.82 -12.48
C ILE A 822 -24.02 -23.21 -11.87
N PRO A 823 -25.23 -23.75 -11.66
CA PRO A 823 -25.69 -24.31 -10.36
C PRO A 823 -24.99 -23.88 -9.05
N LYS A 824 -25.64 -24.10 -7.89
CA LYS A 824 -25.26 -23.54 -6.56
C LYS A 824 -23.80 -23.76 -6.07
N LYS A 825 -23.03 -24.66 -6.68
CA LYS A 825 -21.68 -25.06 -6.22
C LYS A 825 -20.56 -24.79 -7.22
N LEU A 826 -20.87 -24.45 -8.47
CA LEU A 826 -19.87 -24.22 -9.50
C LEU A 826 -19.78 -22.72 -9.77
N GLU A 827 -18.58 -22.19 -9.58
CA GLU A 827 -18.21 -20.79 -9.78
C GLU A 827 -17.28 -20.70 -10.98
N TRP A 828 -17.65 -19.89 -11.97
CA TRP A 828 -16.83 -19.58 -13.12
C TRP A 828 -16.38 -18.12 -13.05
N ARG A 829 -15.06 -17.91 -13.02
CA ARG A 829 -14.41 -16.60 -13.00
C ARG A 829 -13.62 -16.37 -14.27
N ASN A 830 -13.70 -15.15 -14.80
CA ASN A 830 -12.85 -14.70 -15.89
C ASN A 830 -12.25 -13.34 -15.53
N ASP A 831 -10.96 -13.16 -15.83
CA ASP A 831 -10.26 -11.88 -15.81
C ASP A 831 -9.64 -11.67 -17.19
N ILE A 832 -10.17 -10.69 -17.92
CA ILE A 832 -9.78 -10.37 -19.28
C ILE A 832 -9.21 -8.95 -19.28
N ARG A 833 -7.97 -8.81 -19.72
CA ARG A 833 -7.30 -7.53 -19.88
C ARG A 833 -6.91 -7.36 -21.34
N TYR A 834 -7.37 -6.28 -21.93
CA TYR A 834 -6.94 -5.83 -23.24
C TYR A 834 -6.08 -4.58 -23.08
N THR A 835 -4.86 -4.60 -23.62
CA THR A 835 -4.00 -3.43 -23.70
C THR A 835 -3.76 -3.08 -25.17
N TYR A 836 -3.86 -1.79 -25.49
CA TYR A 836 -3.49 -1.25 -26.79
C TYR A 836 -2.52 -0.08 -26.62
N ASN A 837 -1.35 -0.19 -27.24
CA ASN A 837 -0.30 0.82 -27.27
C ASN A 837 0.09 1.13 -28.74
N PRO A 838 -0.53 2.14 -29.37
CA PRO A 838 -0.30 2.48 -30.78
C PRO A 838 1.16 2.88 -31.11
N ASN A 839 1.93 3.30 -30.11
CA ASN A 839 3.22 3.99 -30.28
C ASN A 839 4.45 3.07 -30.17
N VAL A 840 4.25 1.76 -30.01
CA VAL A 840 5.33 0.76 -30.08
C VAL A 840 5.61 0.41 -31.55
N ILE A 841 6.88 0.36 -31.94
CA ILE A 841 7.33 -0.03 -33.29
C ILE A 841 8.10 -1.34 -33.15
N GLY A 842 7.85 -2.32 -34.02
CA GLY A 842 8.54 -3.63 -33.99
C GLY A 842 7.95 -4.68 -33.03
N PHE A 843 6.94 -4.33 -32.21
CA PHE A 843 6.26 -5.25 -31.29
C PHE A 843 4.73 -5.20 -31.44
N ASN A 844 4.04 -6.20 -30.86
CA ASN A 844 2.58 -6.28 -30.90
C ASN A 844 1.93 -5.09 -30.17
N LYS A 845 1.26 -4.23 -30.94
CA LYS A 845 0.57 -3.03 -30.42
C LYS A 845 -0.66 -3.36 -29.58
N ALA A 846 -1.23 -4.55 -29.73
CA ALA A 846 -2.42 -5.01 -29.03
C ALA A 846 -2.13 -6.36 -28.36
N ALA A 847 -2.51 -6.51 -27.08
CA ALA A 847 -2.36 -7.75 -26.33
C ALA A 847 -3.62 -8.06 -25.54
N TRP A 848 -4.09 -9.30 -25.64
CA TRP A 848 -5.17 -9.84 -24.81
C TRP A 848 -4.60 -10.80 -23.78
N PHE A 849 -4.94 -10.59 -22.52
CA PHE A 849 -4.59 -11.48 -21.43
C PHE A 849 -5.87 -11.99 -20.79
N TRP A 850 -6.10 -13.30 -20.85
CA TRP A 850 -7.33 -13.92 -20.33
C TRP A 850 -7.01 -15.06 -19.37
N ASN A 851 -7.31 -14.83 -18.10
CA ASN A 851 -7.30 -15.88 -17.08
C ASN A 851 -8.72 -16.38 -16.83
N ALA A 852 -8.90 -17.69 -16.81
CA ALA A 852 -10.17 -18.34 -16.49
C ALA A 852 -9.99 -19.28 -15.29
N THR A 853 -11.00 -19.35 -14.42
CA THR A 853 -11.03 -20.32 -13.33
C THR A 853 -12.42 -20.90 -13.18
N LEU A 854 -12.51 -22.22 -13.19
CA LEU A 854 -13.71 -22.97 -12.85
C LEU A 854 -13.50 -23.62 -11.48
N ALA A 855 -14.35 -23.32 -10.50
CA ALA A 855 -14.23 -23.79 -9.14
C ALA A 855 -15.50 -24.51 -8.70
N TYR A 856 -15.37 -25.70 -8.13
CA TYR A 856 -16.49 -26.51 -7.64
C TYR A 856 -16.38 -26.73 -6.13
N SER A 857 -17.39 -26.28 -5.39
CA SER A 857 -17.46 -26.41 -3.94
C SER A 857 -17.92 -27.81 -3.50
N ILE A 858 -17.15 -28.42 -2.61
CA ILE A 858 -17.37 -29.75 -2.01
C ILE A 858 -17.25 -29.68 -0.48
N LEU A 859 -17.47 -30.80 0.22
CA LEU A 859 -17.34 -30.89 1.69
C LEU A 859 -18.18 -29.83 2.44
N LYS A 860 -19.46 -29.66 2.09
CA LYS A 860 -20.32 -28.60 2.66
C LYS A 860 -19.69 -27.21 2.52
N ASP A 861 -19.15 -26.93 1.33
CA ASP A 861 -18.48 -25.69 0.93
C ASP A 861 -17.17 -25.38 1.67
N GLN A 862 -16.63 -26.37 2.39
CA GLN A 862 -15.30 -26.30 3.03
C GLN A 862 -14.18 -26.69 2.07
N GLY A 863 -14.47 -27.48 1.03
CA GLY A 863 -13.52 -27.88 0.00
C GLY A 863 -13.82 -27.21 -1.33
N THR A 864 -12.81 -26.97 -2.15
CA THR A 864 -12.96 -26.42 -3.51
C THR A 864 -11.99 -27.12 -4.44
N ILE A 865 -12.49 -27.72 -5.50
CA ILE A 865 -11.69 -28.20 -6.63
C ILE A 865 -11.69 -27.08 -7.66
N SER A 866 -10.53 -26.67 -8.17
CA SER A 866 -10.42 -25.61 -9.17
C SER A 866 -9.62 -26.04 -10.38
N LEU A 867 -10.14 -25.75 -11.57
CA LEU A 867 -9.40 -25.78 -12.82
C LEU A 867 -9.08 -24.33 -13.23
N LYS A 868 -7.79 -23.99 -13.28
CA LYS A 868 -7.30 -22.67 -13.66
C LYS A 868 -6.66 -22.75 -15.04
N ALA A 869 -6.96 -21.81 -15.92
CA ALA A 869 -6.27 -21.58 -17.17
C ALA A 869 -5.65 -20.19 -17.11
N TYR A 870 -4.32 -20.14 -17.18
CA TYR A 870 -3.55 -18.90 -17.20
C TYR A 870 -3.20 -18.56 -18.65
N ASP A 871 -3.41 -17.30 -19.03
CA ASP A 871 -3.19 -16.79 -20.39
C ASP A 871 -3.80 -17.69 -21.48
N LEU A 872 -5.12 -17.84 -21.48
CA LEU A 872 -5.88 -18.74 -22.38
C LEU A 872 -5.67 -18.43 -23.87
N LEU A 873 -5.19 -17.23 -24.20
CA LEU A 873 -4.90 -16.79 -25.57
C LEU A 873 -3.42 -16.88 -25.94
N ASN A 874 -2.54 -17.17 -24.98
CA ASN A 874 -1.08 -17.25 -25.16
C ASN A 874 -0.49 -15.99 -25.82
N GLN A 875 -0.90 -14.81 -25.34
CA GLN A 875 -0.48 -13.51 -25.86
C GLN A 875 0.25 -12.65 -24.83
N ASN A 876 0.59 -13.22 -23.67
CA ASN A 876 1.34 -12.50 -22.65
C ASN A 876 2.76 -12.21 -23.15
N THR A 877 3.01 -10.95 -23.49
CA THR A 877 4.35 -10.43 -23.77
C THR A 877 4.65 -9.27 -22.81
N ASN A 878 5.74 -9.32 -22.05
CA ASN A 878 6.18 -8.20 -21.20
C ASN A 878 6.97 -7.15 -22.00
N ALA A 879 6.52 -6.85 -23.21
CA ALA A 879 7.13 -5.84 -24.06
C ALA A 879 6.71 -4.44 -23.59
N GLN A 880 7.69 -3.57 -23.39
CA GLN A 880 7.48 -2.17 -23.01
C GLN A 880 8.36 -1.27 -23.85
N ARG A 881 7.85 -0.06 -24.15
CA ARG A 881 8.62 1.04 -24.73
C ARG A 881 8.71 2.18 -23.73
N ARG A 882 9.91 2.73 -23.53
CA ARG A 882 10.15 3.94 -22.74
C ARG A 882 10.97 4.93 -23.57
N ALA A 883 10.62 6.21 -23.51
CA ALA A 883 11.44 7.28 -24.06
C ALA A 883 11.99 8.16 -22.93
N THR A 884 13.20 8.66 -23.14
CA THR A 884 13.91 9.62 -22.29
C THR A 884 14.38 10.80 -23.12
N SER A 885 15.10 11.77 -22.52
CA SER A 885 15.69 12.90 -23.26
C SER A 885 16.73 12.47 -24.30
N ASN A 886 17.35 11.31 -24.15
CA ASN A 886 18.49 10.91 -24.97
C ASN A 886 18.36 9.53 -25.61
N TYR A 887 17.30 8.77 -25.32
CA TYR A 887 17.05 7.50 -26.01
C TYR A 887 15.58 7.04 -26.00
N ILE A 888 15.24 6.23 -26.99
CA ILE A 888 14.04 5.37 -27.02
C ILE A 888 14.51 3.94 -26.75
N GLU A 889 13.85 3.27 -25.81
CA GLU A 889 14.14 1.90 -25.39
C GLU A 889 12.91 1.02 -25.60
N ASP A 890 13.11 -0.10 -26.29
CA ASP A 890 12.22 -1.25 -26.23
C ASP A 890 12.85 -2.35 -25.41
N SER A 891 12.06 -3.01 -24.56
CA SER A 891 12.53 -4.15 -23.79
C SER A 891 11.48 -5.22 -23.68
N GLU A 892 11.91 -6.48 -23.73
CA GLU A 892 11.12 -7.66 -23.38
C GLU A 892 11.86 -8.49 -22.32
N SER A 893 11.09 -9.27 -21.54
CA SER A 893 11.66 -10.21 -20.58
C SER A 893 10.85 -11.50 -20.56
N THR A 894 11.47 -12.58 -20.07
CA THR A 894 10.79 -13.85 -19.81
C THR A 894 9.55 -13.64 -18.93
N VAL A 895 8.43 -14.25 -19.33
CA VAL A 895 7.16 -14.27 -18.60
C VAL A 895 6.62 -15.69 -18.46
N LEU A 896 5.69 -15.88 -17.52
CA LEU A 896 4.85 -17.07 -17.52
C LEU A 896 4.02 -17.12 -18.80
N GLN A 897 4.15 -18.24 -19.50
CA GLN A 897 3.35 -18.60 -20.66
C GLN A 897 2.07 -19.32 -20.23
N GLN A 898 1.22 -19.65 -21.20
CA GLN A 898 -0.01 -20.39 -20.98
C GLN A 898 0.21 -21.68 -20.15
N TYR A 899 -0.64 -21.90 -19.15
CA TYR A 899 -0.68 -23.18 -18.44
C TYR A 899 -2.08 -23.50 -17.89
N PHE A 900 -2.34 -24.78 -17.67
CA PHE A 900 -3.56 -25.29 -17.06
C PHE A 900 -3.24 -25.99 -15.75
N MET A 901 -4.01 -25.72 -14.70
CA MET A 901 -3.72 -26.24 -13.36
C MET A 901 -4.99 -26.76 -12.67
N LEU A 902 -4.91 -27.98 -12.17
CA LEU A 902 -5.90 -28.56 -11.28
C LEU A 902 -5.45 -28.34 -9.83
N GLY A 903 -6.32 -27.75 -9.02
CA GLY A 903 -6.06 -27.45 -7.62
C GLY A 903 -7.16 -27.96 -6.71
N PHE A 904 -6.80 -28.24 -5.48
CA PHE A 904 -7.71 -28.51 -4.37
C PHE A 904 -7.39 -27.57 -3.21
N SER A 905 -8.42 -26.99 -2.60
CA SER A 905 -8.30 -26.22 -1.37
C SER A 905 -9.32 -26.68 -0.35
N TRP A 906 -8.89 -26.86 0.89
CA TRP A 906 -9.72 -27.21 2.02
C TRP A 906 -9.56 -26.18 3.13
N LYS A 907 -10.68 -25.61 3.58
CA LYS A 907 -10.77 -24.71 4.71
C LYS A 907 -11.40 -25.44 5.88
N PHE A 908 -10.74 -25.43 7.03
CA PHE A 908 -11.27 -26.01 8.26
C PHE A 908 -11.46 -24.90 9.30
N ASN A 909 -12.50 -25.03 10.11
CA ASN A 909 -12.79 -24.09 11.20
C ASN A 909 -13.55 -24.81 12.31
N SER A 910 -13.00 -24.78 13.53
CA SER A 910 -13.59 -25.34 14.74
C SER A 910 -14.06 -24.26 15.73
N LEU A 911 -13.90 -22.97 15.40
CA LEU A 911 -14.42 -21.86 16.21
C LEU A 911 -15.96 -21.97 16.26
N GLY A 912 -16.50 -22.06 17.47
CA GLY A 912 -17.94 -22.03 17.71
C GLY A 912 -18.68 -23.37 17.86
N LYS A 913 -17.98 -24.48 18.11
CA LYS A 913 -18.60 -25.60 18.84
C LYS A 913 -18.51 -25.27 20.34
N LYS A 914 -19.65 -25.25 21.07
CA LYS A 914 -19.74 -24.93 22.52
C LYS A 914 -18.57 -25.55 23.29
N GLY A 915 -17.53 -24.77 23.55
CA GLY A 915 -16.40 -25.19 24.37
C GLY A 915 -16.84 -25.15 25.82
N LYS A 916 -16.77 -26.28 26.53
CA LYS A 916 -16.88 -26.30 27.99
C LYS A 916 -15.77 -25.40 28.54
N VAL A 917 -16.14 -24.35 29.25
CA VAL A 917 -15.21 -23.52 30.02
C VAL A 917 -14.60 -24.44 31.09
N ARG A 918 -13.27 -24.57 31.09
CA ARG A 918 -12.54 -25.11 32.25
C ARG A 918 -12.23 -23.92 33.15
N GLU A 919 -12.84 -23.88 34.32
CA GLU A 919 -12.43 -23.00 35.40
C GLU A 919 -11.05 -23.49 35.89
N TYR A 920 -10.02 -22.66 35.71
CA TYR A 920 -8.79 -22.82 36.46
C TYR A 920 -8.99 -22.06 37.77
N GLY A 921 -9.39 -22.80 38.81
CA GLY A 921 -9.14 -22.37 40.18
C GLY A 921 -7.63 -22.47 40.42
N LEU A 922 -6.95 -21.33 40.45
CA LEU A 922 -5.61 -21.26 41.00
C LEU A 922 -5.76 -20.97 42.49
N ALA A 923 -5.44 -21.97 43.30
CA ALA A 923 -5.10 -21.77 44.70
C ALA A 923 -3.61 -21.38 44.76
N PHE A 924 -3.37 -20.19 45.31
CA PHE A 924 -2.11 -19.52 45.64
C PHE A 924 -1.24 -19.00 44.48
#